data_AF-A0A366LPP0-F1
#
_entry.id   AF-A0A366LPP0-F1
#
_cell.length_a   1.000
_cell.length_b   1.000
_cell.length_c   1.000
_cell.angle_alpha   90.00
_cell.angle_beta   90.00
_cell.angle_gamma   90.00
#
_symmetry.space_group_name_H-M   'P 1'
#
loop_
_entity.id
_entity.type
_entity.pdbx_description
1 polymer ?
#
loop_
_entity_poly.entity_id
_entity_poly.type
_entity_poly.pdbx_seq_one_letter_code
_entity_poly.pdbx_strand_id
1 'polypeptide(L)'
;MTLWTEICDLVLRDRVARLADRLVALTEEERAELGGRLPGLVKELRRVRIEEMFGDRADDSAEVAWEIGELLDGRADALLLAGVGVITGPAAAVTWMTSRDVNRRWAGDIDVAQACRVAASRPLEWRREVAVRLARRIRRPADRIAPLAVALLRESGAAPPDHDPLVAAWLAEPHVVYDPLTPLLLPRVFDAEGAGRALRDERLEPRPTRWLAAATRELPRERVLDGCVSRFLRGGDTQDLRFFVRLHTLADPTPAETASRLRDYLRLLPSAPGTVAELAAGQVRAAMPLDHADLVEAIEALTFREEAKLAAIGLRWLDQAVRAAPESAADFVTALTTAYAHKSFDVRDRAVKVTLKHAGLLGEHAEVILDGIRDLPAHLGVKLAERLGGEIPVEELLERKVFPPLPEPRKPQRFPEPSISAGYGEDWVGQESWLAAFVAGAAADRAGLRRRLQPHAEQNEGYWRSREVRYDVDDWRSALSAELINPGSVPEVPPFGPEKFWDESSHSVRVRVLTRGEEPEPEPSKRRITVGGVYRPGRYLDDDAPLRAFFITWNTDDGPGGAVAREGDQEIPFARGRIHLNGSPADDENEENVQYEQDDPRSVRSRPGVVYDDSEEAMPYHILDRAYERMAELGVDPARIAAMRAGEQVPPPGPDEPLVQVTVAFVPSRLRSFLRKALPEQDEWRRRNHLPHPRRVSPPHDFLLHRYAELAEALRNDTLPPVLLATPTWMSGHLDPDVLVDRLETCAAAGVEPPPADLAQALLRLPRGAHRAAADRAAKVDSEAARSAARWLAGGGMADPECGLVWRHMVDASMVEFGDGEPEHFTSVRLKPVLRVTAPTGHRLIDEVLLSEPHDWAADFKGTPRAWPAMLPSHREVVAVNLLPYLLHGHWSVGVTSTDVTGLDIAQGPMGEPMAVILAFLLSGDASGMIPLVLDMAARGELPAEAIGRQLALVLRRTWREIRPTVAALGELAAAGGHREVWRILRELLPELLPGQGKRTTVTHTELVAFAADVAGWTDARGEIPIIAEYAGSTRTNRFAHECRRLHTQLTG
;
A
#
# COMPACT_ATOMS: atom_id res chain seq x y z
N MET A 1 49.63 -6.75 -1.33
CA MET A 1 48.62 -6.24 -0.37
C MET A 1 48.74 -7.04 0.92
N THR A 2 48.60 -6.42 2.09
CA THR A 2 48.53 -7.19 3.35
C THR A 2 47.19 -7.93 3.41
N LEU A 3 47.12 -9.06 4.12
CA LEU A 3 45.89 -9.83 4.32
C LEU A 3 44.76 -8.98 4.90
N TRP A 4 45.07 -8.08 5.84
CA TRP A 4 44.13 -7.10 6.37
C TRP A 4 43.58 -6.17 5.30
N THR A 5 44.44 -5.61 4.43
CA THR A 5 44.02 -4.72 3.34
C THR A 5 43.12 -5.43 2.33
N GLU A 6 43.41 -6.71 2.04
CA GLU A 6 42.57 -7.53 1.16
C GLU A 6 41.17 -7.75 1.73
N ILE A 7 41.06 -8.15 3.01
CA ILE A 7 39.77 -8.34 3.67
C ILE A 7 38.99 -7.02 3.75
N CYS A 8 39.66 -5.90 4.03
CA CYS A 8 39.04 -4.58 4.05
C CYS A 8 38.48 -4.19 2.68
N ASP A 9 39.22 -4.42 1.59
CA ASP A 9 38.78 -4.13 0.23
C ASP A 9 37.57 -4.96 -0.17
N LEU A 10 37.57 -6.26 0.17
CA LEU A 10 36.45 -7.16 -0.10
C LEU A 10 35.19 -6.75 0.66
N VAL A 11 35.33 -6.32 1.92
CA VAL A 11 34.22 -5.74 2.70
C VAL A 11 33.77 -4.42 2.08
N LEU A 12 34.67 -3.49 1.78
CA LEU A 12 34.34 -2.17 1.20
C LEU A 12 33.58 -2.25 -0.13
N ARG A 13 33.90 -3.25 -0.95
CA ARG A 13 33.30 -3.47 -2.27
C ARG A 13 32.10 -4.43 -2.25
N ASP A 14 31.67 -4.86 -1.07
CA ASP A 14 30.56 -5.80 -0.86
C ASP A 14 30.69 -7.09 -1.68
N ARG A 15 31.92 -7.63 -1.75
CA ARG A 15 32.23 -8.85 -2.53
C ARG A 15 32.02 -10.10 -1.68
N VAL A 16 30.79 -10.30 -1.19
CA VAL A 16 30.40 -11.35 -0.22
C VAL A 16 30.94 -12.74 -0.56
N ALA A 17 30.76 -13.23 -1.79
CA ALA A 17 31.24 -14.55 -2.20
C ALA A 17 32.77 -14.69 -2.13
N ARG A 18 33.52 -13.68 -2.64
CA ARG A 18 34.99 -13.68 -2.60
C ARG A 18 35.53 -13.53 -1.18
N LEU A 19 34.84 -12.73 -0.36
CA LEU A 19 35.15 -12.61 1.06
C LEU A 19 35.00 -13.96 1.75
N ALA A 20 33.89 -14.67 1.53
CA ALA A 20 33.67 -16.00 2.09
C ALA A 20 34.77 -17.00 1.66
N ASP A 21 35.13 -17.04 0.38
CA ASP A 21 36.21 -17.91 -0.12
C ASP A 21 37.54 -17.62 0.61
N ARG A 22 37.89 -16.34 0.79
CA ARG A 22 39.11 -15.98 1.51
C ARG A 22 39.05 -16.34 2.98
N LEU A 23 37.92 -16.09 3.65
CA LEU A 23 37.72 -16.38 5.07
C LEU A 23 37.79 -17.88 5.39
N VAL A 24 37.28 -18.74 4.50
CA VAL A 24 37.36 -20.20 4.66
C VAL A 24 38.82 -20.68 4.61
N ALA A 25 39.66 -20.04 3.80
CA ALA A 25 41.06 -20.41 3.59
C ALA A 25 42.05 -19.86 4.63
N LEU A 26 41.58 -19.21 5.71
CA LEU A 26 42.44 -18.62 6.74
C LEU A 26 42.93 -19.64 7.77
N THR A 27 44.21 -19.52 8.18
CA THR A 27 44.77 -20.27 9.32
C THR A 27 44.31 -19.70 10.67
N GLU A 28 44.47 -20.44 11.77
CA GLU A 28 44.08 -19.94 13.10
C GLU A 28 44.95 -18.75 13.56
N GLU A 29 46.23 -18.71 13.18
CA GLU A 29 47.11 -17.57 13.44
C GLU A 29 46.62 -16.31 12.70
N GLU A 30 46.28 -16.45 11.41
CA GLU A 30 45.72 -15.36 10.60
C GLU A 30 44.38 -14.86 11.16
N ARG A 31 43.51 -15.77 11.62
CA ARG A 31 42.23 -15.40 12.24
C ARG A 31 42.44 -14.66 13.56
N ALA A 32 43.39 -15.10 14.40
CA ALA A 32 43.70 -14.41 15.64
C ALA A 32 44.22 -12.98 15.39
N GLU A 33 45.07 -12.80 14.38
CA GLU A 33 45.57 -11.49 13.96
C GLU A 33 44.42 -10.58 13.46
N LEU A 34 43.61 -11.07 12.51
CA LEU A 34 42.50 -10.32 11.93
C LEU A 34 41.40 -10.03 12.95
N GLY A 35 41.09 -10.98 13.83
CA GLY A 35 40.06 -10.87 14.87
C GLY A 35 40.37 -9.81 15.91
N GLY A 36 41.65 -9.58 16.23
CA GLY A 36 42.08 -8.48 17.10
C GLY A 36 41.88 -7.09 16.47
N ARG A 37 41.88 -7.01 15.14
CA ARG A 37 41.78 -5.75 14.37
C ARG A 37 40.36 -5.44 13.89
N LEU A 38 39.53 -6.47 13.66
CA LEU A 38 38.17 -6.35 13.12
C LEU A 38 37.28 -5.30 13.82
N PRO A 39 37.28 -5.18 15.16
CA PRO A 39 36.48 -4.14 15.83
C PRO A 39 36.85 -2.70 15.45
N GLY A 40 38.08 -2.47 14.99
CA GLY A 40 38.55 -1.18 14.46
C GLY A 40 38.08 -0.89 13.03
N LEU A 41 37.64 -1.91 12.28
CA LEU A 41 37.28 -1.79 10.86
C LEU A 41 36.14 -0.79 10.66
N VAL A 42 35.07 -0.86 11.45
CA VAL A 42 33.94 0.07 11.32
C VAL A 42 34.39 1.51 11.53
N LYS A 43 35.30 1.77 12.47
CA LYS A 43 35.85 3.12 12.68
C LYS A 43 36.74 3.56 11.52
N GLU A 44 37.50 2.64 10.94
CA GLU A 44 38.33 2.88 9.76
C GLU A 44 37.46 3.17 8.52
N LEU A 45 36.40 2.40 8.27
CA LEU A 45 35.42 2.63 7.21
C LEU A 45 34.75 3.99 7.35
N ARG A 46 34.34 4.35 8.58
CA ARG A 46 33.79 5.67 8.89
C ARG A 46 34.78 6.77 8.58
N ARG A 47 36.02 6.64 9.07
CA ARG A 47 37.08 7.63 8.84
C ARG A 47 37.39 7.80 7.36
N VAL A 48 37.62 6.69 6.63
CA VAL A 48 37.92 6.72 5.19
C VAL A 48 36.77 7.36 4.42
N ARG A 49 35.52 6.98 4.70
CA ARG A 49 34.35 7.58 4.05
C ARG A 49 34.21 9.07 4.37
N ILE A 50 34.47 9.47 5.62
CA ILE A 50 34.47 10.87 6.03
C ILE A 50 35.55 11.66 5.27
N GLU A 51 36.77 11.13 5.21
CA GLU A 51 37.91 11.74 4.52
C GLU A 51 37.67 11.84 3.00
N GLU A 52 37.12 10.80 2.37
CA GLU A 52 36.81 10.76 0.92
C GLU A 52 35.70 11.74 0.51
N MET A 53 34.66 11.87 1.34
CA MET A 53 33.48 12.68 0.99
C MET A 53 33.56 14.13 1.47
N PHE A 54 34.12 14.36 2.67
CA PHE A 54 33.99 15.65 3.36
C PHE A 54 35.33 16.37 3.55
N GLY A 55 36.48 15.71 3.41
CA GLY A 55 37.80 16.33 3.56
C GLY A 55 37.93 17.12 4.88
N ASP A 56 38.30 18.40 4.80
CA ASP A 56 38.39 19.32 5.96
C ASP A 56 37.02 19.84 6.48
N ARG A 57 35.89 19.49 5.87
CA ARG A 57 34.53 19.98 6.23
C ARG A 57 33.76 19.05 7.17
N ALA A 58 34.45 18.44 8.14
CA ALA A 58 33.87 17.42 9.04
C ALA A 58 32.94 17.97 10.17
N ASP A 59 32.51 19.23 10.10
CA ASP A 59 31.76 19.89 11.19
C ASP A 59 30.27 19.51 11.25
N ASP A 60 29.69 18.85 10.23
CA ASP A 60 28.26 18.52 10.20
C ASP A 60 27.95 17.05 10.56
N SER A 61 27.52 16.84 11.81
CA SER A 61 27.40 15.49 12.39
C SER A 61 26.22 14.65 11.87
N ALA A 62 25.21 15.26 11.25
CA ALA A 62 23.97 14.59 10.86
C ALA A 62 24.02 13.95 9.45
N GLU A 63 24.52 14.67 8.44
CA GLU A 63 24.71 14.15 7.07
C GLU A 63 25.77 13.05 7.05
N VAL A 64 26.89 13.27 7.75
CA VAL A 64 27.93 12.27 7.98
C VAL A 64 27.34 11.00 8.60
N ALA A 65 26.43 11.13 9.56
CA ALA A 65 25.77 9.98 10.19
C ALA A 65 24.81 9.23 9.24
N TRP A 66 24.16 9.93 8.30
CA TRP A 66 23.26 9.34 7.32
C TRP A 66 24.02 8.58 6.22
N GLU A 67 25.04 9.19 5.62
CA GLU A 67 25.92 8.56 4.61
C GLU A 67 26.70 7.37 5.17
N ILE A 68 27.22 7.49 6.39
CA ILE A 68 27.80 6.35 7.12
C ILE A 68 26.73 5.29 7.38
N GLY A 69 25.50 5.71 7.63
CA GLY A 69 24.36 4.84 7.82
C GLY A 69 24.13 3.97 6.59
N GLU A 70 23.95 4.59 5.43
CA GLU A 70 23.72 3.93 4.14
C GLU A 70 24.89 3.02 3.74
N LEU A 71 26.13 3.51 3.91
CA LEU A 71 27.32 2.68 3.67
C LEU A 71 27.29 1.42 4.55
N LEU A 72 27.05 1.55 5.84
CA LEU A 72 27.04 0.40 6.75
C LEU A 72 25.84 -0.52 6.51
N ASP A 73 24.68 0.02 6.12
CA ASP A 73 23.51 -0.77 5.71
C ASP A 73 23.86 -1.65 4.49
N GLY A 74 24.58 -1.09 3.51
CA GLY A 74 25.05 -1.81 2.32
C GLY A 74 26.26 -2.73 2.55
N ARG A 75 26.91 -2.72 3.73
CA ARG A 75 28.06 -3.60 4.08
C ARG A 75 27.81 -4.53 5.24
N ALA A 76 26.60 -4.51 5.79
CA ALA A 76 26.23 -5.24 7.00
C ALA A 76 26.44 -6.76 6.88
N ASP A 77 26.19 -7.34 5.70
CA ASP A 77 26.37 -8.78 5.47
C ASP A 77 27.85 -9.17 5.38
N ALA A 78 28.65 -8.43 4.61
CA ALA A 78 30.11 -8.61 4.55
C ALA A 78 30.78 -8.43 5.93
N LEU A 79 30.34 -7.45 6.73
CA LEU A 79 30.83 -7.25 8.10
C LEU A 79 30.45 -8.40 9.04
N LEU A 80 29.25 -8.96 8.87
CA LEU A 80 28.81 -10.15 9.61
C LEU A 80 29.69 -11.36 9.25
N LEU A 81 29.91 -11.61 7.96
CA LEU A 81 30.76 -12.70 7.48
C LEU A 81 32.19 -12.59 7.98
N ALA A 82 32.78 -11.40 7.94
CA ALA A 82 34.10 -11.15 8.51
C ALA A 82 34.13 -11.51 10.01
N GLY A 83 33.11 -11.12 10.77
CA GLY A 83 32.96 -11.49 12.18
C GLY A 83 32.93 -12.99 12.42
N VAL A 84 32.12 -13.71 11.65
CA VAL A 84 32.03 -15.18 11.71
C VAL A 84 33.36 -15.85 11.35
N GLY A 85 34.08 -15.29 10.38
CA GLY A 85 35.32 -15.85 9.86
C GLY A 85 36.53 -15.66 10.78
N VAL A 86 36.68 -14.50 11.44
CA VAL A 86 37.94 -14.17 12.14
C VAL A 86 37.83 -14.06 13.65
N ILE A 87 36.64 -13.85 14.23
CA ILE A 87 36.52 -13.71 15.69
C ILE A 87 36.58 -15.10 16.36
N THR A 88 37.65 -15.35 17.09
CA THR A 88 37.93 -16.66 17.72
C THR A 88 37.07 -16.94 18.96
N GLY A 89 36.63 -15.93 19.70
CA GLY A 89 35.77 -16.11 20.88
C GLY A 89 34.28 -16.15 20.55
N PRO A 90 33.51 -17.21 20.91
CA PRO A 90 32.08 -17.32 20.61
C PRO A 90 31.23 -16.14 21.11
N ALA A 91 31.46 -15.70 22.35
CA ALA A 91 30.75 -14.58 22.94
C ALA A 91 31.07 -13.24 22.23
N ALA A 92 32.32 -13.06 21.80
CA ALA A 92 32.75 -11.88 21.08
C ALA A 92 32.16 -11.86 19.66
N ALA A 93 32.11 -13.01 18.98
CA ALA A 93 31.50 -13.15 17.67
C ALA A 93 30.00 -12.79 17.69
N VAL A 94 29.24 -13.34 18.63
CA VAL A 94 27.82 -12.99 18.79
C VAL A 94 27.63 -11.51 19.14
N THR A 95 28.50 -10.94 19.98
CA THR A 95 28.45 -9.51 20.33
C THR A 95 28.68 -8.63 19.09
N TRP A 96 29.62 -9.01 18.23
CA TRP A 96 29.87 -8.34 16.96
C TRP A 96 28.67 -8.45 16.00
N MET A 97 28.20 -9.68 15.75
CA MET A 97 27.08 -9.96 14.84
C MET A 97 25.79 -9.28 15.25
N THR A 98 25.60 -9.02 16.56
CA THR A 98 24.40 -8.34 17.10
C THR A 98 24.61 -6.86 17.40
N SER A 99 25.80 -6.32 17.10
CA SER A 99 26.11 -4.91 17.30
C SER A 99 25.27 -4.02 16.38
N ARG A 100 25.05 -2.76 16.78
CA ARG A 100 24.30 -1.77 15.98
C ARG A 100 24.98 -1.41 14.66
N ASP A 101 26.26 -1.73 14.51
CA ASP A 101 27.03 -1.41 13.31
C ASP A 101 26.94 -2.53 12.26
N VAL A 102 26.55 -3.74 12.67
CA VAL A 102 26.48 -4.94 11.81
C VAL A 102 25.04 -5.44 11.66
N ASN A 103 24.25 -5.46 12.73
CA ASN A 103 22.84 -5.84 12.72
C ASN A 103 21.93 -4.62 12.59
N ARG A 104 22.07 -3.90 11.46
CA ARG A 104 21.36 -2.66 11.21
C ARG A 104 19.92 -2.92 10.75
N ARG A 105 19.02 -2.00 11.10
CA ARG A 105 17.57 -2.10 10.82
C ARG A 105 17.24 -2.04 9.32
N TRP A 106 18.03 -1.29 8.56
CA TRP A 106 17.79 -1.01 7.13
C TRP A 106 18.71 -1.82 6.22
N ALA A 107 19.56 -2.68 6.78
CA ALA A 107 20.38 -3.60 6.01
C ALA A 107 19.52 -4.70 5.37
N GLY A 108 19.90 -5.14 4.17
CA GLY A 108 19.27 -6.28 3.49
C GLY A 108 19.45 -7.61 4.23
N ASP A 109 18.76 -8.65 3.77
CA ASP A 109 18.79 -9.99 4.37
C ASP A 109 20.22 -10.56 4.44
N ILE A 110 20.48 -11.43 5.44
CA ILE A 110 21.78 -12.09 5.61
C ILE A 110 21.91 -13.23 4.59
N ASP A 111 23.06 -13.35 3.92
CA ASP A 111 23.39 -14.55 3.16
C ASP A 111 23.75 -15.70 4.13
N VAL A 112 22.70 -16.39 4.60
CA VAL A 112 22.81 -17.50 5.55
C VAL A 112 23.68 -18.63 5.01
N ALA A 113 23.66 -18.86 3.69
CA ALA A 113 24.44 -19.93 3.07
C ALA A 113 25.95 -19.64 3.17
N GLN A 114 26.37 -18.42 2.83
CA GLN A 114 27.78 -18.02 2.97
C GLN A 114 28.20 -17.96 4.44
N ALA A 115 27.33 -17.47 5.34
CA ALA A 115 27.64 -17.41 6.77
C ALA A 115 27.83 -18.80 7.39
N CYS A 116 26.96 -19.77 7.05
CA CYS A 116 27.11 -21.16 7.46
C CYS A 116 28.37 -21.80 6.85
N ARG A 117 28.68 -21.52 5.57
CA ARG A 117 29.91 -22.01 4.91
C ARG A 117 31.17 -21.51 5.61
N VAL A 118 31.24 -20.23 5.95
CA VAL A 118 32.37 -19.66 6.71
C VAL A 118 32.42 -20.25 8.11
N ALA A 119 31.28 -20.36 8.80
CA ALA A 119 31.20 -20.97 10.13
C ALA A 119 31.67 -22.43 10.12
N ALA A 120 31.40 -23.21 9.06
CA ALA A 120 31.82 -24.60 8.93
C ALA A 120 33.34 -24.80 8.95
N SER A 121 34.13 -23.76 8.63
CA SER A 121 35.60 -23.76 8.81
C SER A 121 36.06 -23.62 10.27
N ARG A 122 35.15 -23.42 11.22
CA ARG A 122 35.43 -23.20 12.65
C ARG A 122 35.26 -24.50 13.46
N PRO A 123 35.93 -24.64 14.63
CA PRO A 123 35.74 -25.79 15.51
C PRO A 123 34.27 -26.02 15.91
N LEU A 124 33.84 -27.28 16.02
CA LEU A 124 32.45 -27.64 16.32
C LEU A 124 31.93 -27.01 17.63
N GLU A 125 32.73 -27.02 18.70
CA GLU A 125 32.34 -26.44 19.99
C GLU A 125 32.14 -24.92 19.90
N TRP A 126 32.93 -24.23 19.08
CA TRP A 126 32.74 -22.81 18.80
C TRP A 126 31.39 -22.56 18.11
N ARG A 127 31.08 -23.36 17.08
CA ARG A 127 29.83 -23.24 16.31
C ARG A 127 28.60 -23.46 17.19
N ARG A 128 28.64 -24.51 18.04
CA ARG A 128 27.56 -24.83 18.99
C ARG A 128 27.31 -23.68 19.97
N GLU A 129 28.37 -23.13 20.54
CA GLU A 129 28.24 -22.03 21.50
C GLU A 129 27.74 -20.74 20.83
N VAL A 130 28.21 -20.41 19.63
CA VAL A 130 27.70 -19.28 18.84
C VAL A 130 26.24 -19.47 18.50
N ALA A 131 25.82 -20.65 18.02
CA ALA A 131 24.44 -20.95 17.67
C ALA A 131 23.48 -20.73 18.87
N VAL A 132 23.80 -21.29 20.04
CA VAL A 132 22.98 -21.15 21.25
C VAL A 132 22.94 -19.70 21.74
N ARG A 133 24.08 -19.01 21.74
CA ARG A 133 24.15 -17.60 22.16
C ARG A 133 23.40 -16.68 21.21
N LEU A 134 23.49 -16.90 19.89
CA LEU A 134 22.79 -16.11 18.89
C LEU A 134 21.28 -16.36 18.95
N ALA A 135 20.85 -17.61 19.15
CA ALA A 135 19.45 -17.96 19.35
C ALA A 135 18.82 -17.24 20.57
N ARG A 136 19.55 -17.10 21.68
CA ARG A 136 19.12 -16.32 22.86
C ARG A 136 19.02 -14.80 22.61
N ARG A 137 19.58 -14.29 21.51
CA ARG A 137 19.54 -12.86 21.16
C ARG A 137 18.32 -12.48 20.32
N ILE A 138 17.58 -13.45 19.81
CA ILE A 138 16.33 -13.23 19.07
C ILE A 138 15.32 -12.60 20.01
N ARG A 139 14.78 -11.43 19.65
CA ARG A 139 13.70 -10.73 20.35
C ARG A 139 12.38 -10.86 19.62
N ARG A 140 12.42 -10.90 18.29
CA ARG A 140 11.26 -11.06 17.42
C ARG A 140 11.54 -12.13 16.35
N PRO A 141 10.52 -12.85 15.87
CA PRO A 141 10.70 -13.85 14.82
C PRO A 141 11.31 -13.29 13.54
N ALA A 142 10.99 -12.03 13.21
CA ALA A 142 11.49 -11.32 12.03
C ALA A 142 12.83 -10.58 12.28
N ASP A 143 13.52 -10.84 13.39
CA ASP A 143 14.85 -10.26 13.59
C ASP A 143 15.81 -10.78 12.51
N ARG A 144 16.58 -9.88 11.90
CA ARG A 144 17.52 -10.19 10.80
C ARG A 144 18.45 -11.38 11.11
N ILE A 145 18.89 -11.54 12.36
CA ILE A 145 19.78 -12.63 12.81
C ILE A 145 19.09 -14.00 12.99
N ALA A 146 17.76 -14.05 13.01
CA ALA A 146 17.01 -15.24 13.37
C ALA A 146 17.20 -16.40 12.37
N PRO A 147 17.16 -16.19 11.04
CA PRO A 147 17.44 -17.25 10.05
C PRO A 147 18.83 -17.87 10.25
N LEU A 148 19.84 -17.04 10.50
CA LEU A 148 21.21 -17.50 10.74
C LEU A 148 21.34 -18.30 12.03
N ALA A 149 20.69 -17.87 13.12
CA ALA A 149 20.70 -18.61 14.38
C ALA A 149 20.09 -20.00 14.23
N VAL A 150 18.95 -20.10 13.54
CA VAL A 150 18.28 -21.39 13.26
C VAL A 150 19.16 -22.27 12.37
N ALA A 151 19.75 -21.72 11.32
CA ALA A 151 20.65 -22.46 10.43
C ALA A 151 21.90 -23.01 11.16
N LEU A 152 22.53 -22.20 12.03
CA LEU A 152 23.68 -22.64 12.83
C LEU A 152 23.31 -23.70 13.88
N LEU A 153 22.10 -23.65 14.45
CA LEU A 153 21.60 -24.71 15.34
C LEU A 153 21.42 -26.03 14.57
N ARG A 154 20.87 -25.99 13.35
CA ARG A 154 20.71 -27.16 12.48
C ARG A 154 22.06 -27.77 12.11
N GLU A 155 23.01 -26.94 11.69
CA GLU A 155 24.34 -27.36 11.23
C GLU A 155 25.22 -27.91 12.35
N SER A 156 25.24 -27.24 13.52
CA SER A 156 26.10 -27.65 14.65
C SER A 156 25.53 -28.79 15.52
N GLY A 157 24.23 -29.09 15.37
CA GLY A 157 23.51 -30.03 16.22
C GLY A 157 23.45 -29.61 17.69
N ALA A 158 23.60 -28.32 17.99
CA ALA A 158 23.52 -27.81 19.34
C ALA A 158 22.10 -27.94 19.91
N ALA A 159 21.98 -28.27 21.20
CA ALA A 159 20.69 -28.27 21.87
C ALA A 159 20.11 -26.84 21.89
N PRO A 160 18.90 -26.61 21.35
CA PRO A 160 18.31 -25.29 21.30
C PRO A 160 18.01 -24.79 22.72
N PRO A 161 18.25 -23.50 23.03
CA PRO A 161 17.97 -22.94 24.35
C PRO A 161 16.46 -22.87 24.65
N ASP A 162 16.13 -22.85 25.94
CA ASP A 162 14.78 -22.56 26.42
C ASP A 162 14.43 -21.08 26.18
N HIS A 163 13.95 -20.75 24.97
CA HIS A 163 13.66 -19.39 24.53
C HIS A 163 12.49 -19.34 23.53
N ASP A 164 11.40 -18.66 23.87
CA ASP A 164 10.16 -18.65 23.06
C ASP A 164 10.30 -17.95 21.69
N PRO A 165 10.95 -16.79 21.55
CA PRO A 165 11.17 -16.16 20.24
C PRO A 165 11.93 -17.05 19.25
N LEU A 166 12.77 -17.97 19.73
CA LEU A 166 13.45 -18.95 18.88
C LEU A 166 12.45 -19.93 18.25
N VAL A 167 11.45 -20.40 19.02
CA VAL A 167 10.43 -21.32 18.50
C VAL A 167 9.66 -20.64 17.36
N ALA A 168 9.22 -19.40 17.57
CA ALA A 168 8.50 -18.65 16.55
C ALA A 168 9.36 -18.31 15.32
N ALA A 169 10.65 -17.99 15.50
CA ALA A 169 11.60 -17.81 14.39
C ALA A 169 11.80 -19.10 13.59
N TRP A 170 12.02 -20.24 14.27
CA TRP A 170 12.17 -21.55 13.63
C TRP A 170 10.94 -21.93 12.80
N LEU A 171 9.73 -21.66 13.32
CA LEU A 171 8.48 -21.90 12.60
C LEU A 171 8.33 -21.02 11.34
N ALA A 172 8.90 -19.82 11.33
CA ALA A 172 8.87 -18.90 10.19
C ALA A 172 9.84 -19.30 9.07
N GLU A 173 10.89 -20.08 9.38
CA GLU A 173 11.87 -20.52 8.40
C GLU A 173 11.29 -21.53 7.38
N PRO A 174 11.87 -21.57 6.15
CA PRO A 174 11.56 -22.61 5.18
C PRO A 174 11.74 -24.02 5.77
N HIS A 175 10.88 -24.94 5.34
CA HIS A 175 10.90 -26.32 5.82
C HIS A 175 12.16 -27.04 5.33
N VAL A 176 12.88 -27.69 6.25
CA VAL A 176 14.00 -28.59 5.92
C VAL A 176 13.55 -30.03 6.12
N VAL A 177 13.69 -30.87 5.09
CA VAL A 177 13.37 -32.31 5.18
C VAL A 177 14.29 -32.95 6.23
N TYR A 178 13.70 -33.65 7.21
CA TYR A 178 14.41 -34.20 8.38
C TYR A 178 15.10 -33.16 9.28
N ASP A 179 14.44 -32.02 9.55
CA ASP A 179 15.00 -30.98 10.43
C ASP A 179 15.31 -31.52 11.84
N PRO A 180 16.59 -31.52 12.29
CA PRO A 180 17.00 -32.04 13.60
C PRO A 180 16.42 -31.25 14.78
N LEU A 181 15.92 -30.03 14.54
CA LEU A 181 15.26 -29.23 15.56
C LEU A 181 13.81 -29.64 15.82
N THR A 182 13.17 -30.35 14.88
CA THR A 182 11.75 -30.71 14.99
C THR A 182 11.44 -31.53 16.25
N PRO A 183 12.16 -32.63 16.58
CA PRO A 183 11.87 -33.40 17.79
C PRO A 183 12.06 -32.62 19.09
N LEU A 184 12.88 -31.56 19.07
CA LEU A 184 13.24 -30.75 20.24
C LEU A 184 12.32 -29.53 20.43
N LEU A 185 11.93 -28.86 19.33
CA LEU A 185 11.16 -27.62 19.36
C LEU A 185 9.65 -27.84 19.16
N LEU A 186 9.23 -28.86 18.40
CA LEU A 186 7.82 -29.12 18.13
C LEU A 186 6.98 -29.32 19.40
N PRO A 187 7.45 -30.04 20.45
CA PRO A 187 6.67 -30.16 21.68
C PRO A 187 6.47 -28.83 22.42
N ARG A 188 7.34 -27.85 22.20
CA ARG A 188 7.28 -26.54 22.87
C ARG A 188 6.32 -25.56 22.21
N VAL A 189 5.81 -25.88 21.02
CA VAL A 189 4.86 -25.04 20.28
C VAL A 189 3.59 -24.74 21.09
N PHE A 190 3.18 -25.64 21.99
CA PHE A 190 1.99 -25.45 22.85
C PHE A 190 2.21 -24.48 24.02
N ASP A 191 3.46 -24.24 24.40
CA ASP A 191 3.83 -23.40 25.55
C ASP A 191 4.44 -22.06 25.11
N ALA A 192 5.13 -22.03 23.96
CA ALA A 192 5.90 -20.87 23.52
C ALA A 192 5.02 -19.70 23.04
N GLU A 193 5.30 -18.51 23.56
CA GLU A 193 4.66 -17.27 23.09
C GLU A 193 5.01 -16.98 21.62
N GLY A 194 4.02 -16.55 20.84
CA GLY A 194 4.19 -16.21 19.42
C GLY A 194 4.20 -17.40 18.44
N ALA A 195 4.27 -18.65 18.92
CA ALA A 195 4.24 -19.84 18.05
C ALA A 195 2.93 -19.92 17.23
N GLY A 196 1.80 -19.61 17.87
CA GLY A 196 0.49 -19.53 17.21
C GLY A 196 0.45 -18.54 16.04
N ARG A 197 1.04 -17.35 16.23
CA ARG A 197 1.14 -16.31 15.19
C ARG A 197 1.95 -16.78 13.99
N ALA A 198 3.08 -17.43 14.24
CA ALA A 198 3.94 -17.99 13.18
C ALA A 198 3.21 -19.08 12.37
N LEU A 199 2.23 -19.75 12.97
CA LEU A 199 1.48 -20.86 12.38
C LEU A 199 0.09 -20.47 11.83
N ARG A 200 -0.27 -19.18 11.83
CA ARG A 200 -1.62 -18.71 11.48
C ARG A 200 -2.07 -19.13 10.08
N ASP A 201 -1.11 -19.30 9.17
CA ASP A 201 -1.33 -19.58 7.75
C ASP A 201 -1.42 -21.09 7.44
N GLU A 202 -1.18 -21.98 8.42
CA GLU A 202 -1.31 -23.44 8.27
C GLU A 202 -2.76 -23.86 8.04
N ARG A 203 -3.05 -24.67 7.02
CA ARG A 203 -4.41 -25.03 6.58
C ARG A 203 -4.69 -26.51 6.79
N LEU A 204 -5.96 -26.82 7.06
CA LEU A 204 -6.45 -28.20 7.20
C LEU A 204 -6.84 -28.81 5.84
N GLU A 205 -7.40 -27.98 4.95
CA GLU A 205 -7.96 -28.39 3.65
C GLU A 205 -7.17 -27.76 2.49
N PRO A 206 -7.04 -28.45 1.33
CA PRO A 206 -7.57 -29.79 1.03
C PRO A 206 -6.78 -30.94 1.70
N ARG A 207 -5.56 -30.66 2.20
CA ARG A 207 -4.78 -31.57 3.07
C ARG A 207 -4.08 -30.75 4.16
N PRO A 208 -3.79 -31.33 5.34
CA PRO A 208 -3.08 -30.63 6.41
C PRO A 208 -1.71 -30.15 5.93
N THR A 209 -1.42 -28.87 6.16
CA THR A 209 -0.11 -28.27 5.87
C THR A 209 0.96 -28.77 6.84
N ARG A 210 2.21 -28.43 6.55
CA ARG A 210 3.42 -29.06 7.13
C ARG A 210 3.38 -29.23 8.64
N TRP A 211 3.02 -28.20 9.41
CA TRP A 211 3.16 -28.22 10.86
C TRP A 211 1.98 -28.93 11.51
N LEU A 212 0.80 -28.88 10.89
CA LEU A 212 -0.35 -29.70 11.30
C LEU A 212 -0.04 -31.20 11.10
N ALA A 213 0.45 -31.56 9.91
CA ALA A 213 0.83 -32.93 9.60
C ALA A 213 1.98 -33.43 10.49
N ALA A 214 3.01 -32.60 10.70
CA ALA A 214 4.15 -32.93 11.56
C ALA A 214 3.74 -33.13 13.02
N ALA A 215 2.90 -32.25 13.57
CA ALA A 215 2.39 -32.39 14.95
C ALA A 215 1.65 -33.72 15.16
N THR A 216 0.80 -34.13 14.21
CA THR A 216 0.09 -35.42 14.31
C THR A 216 0.96 -36.64 14.06
N ARG A 217 2.04 -36.51 13.28
CA ARG A 217 2.94 -37.62 12.91
C ARG A 217 4.02 -37.86 13.95
N GLU A 218 4.57 -36.80 14.54
CA GLU A 218 5.76 -36.84 15.39
C GLU A 218 5.43 -36.81 16.89
N LEU A 219 4.22 -36.38 17.30
CA LEU A 219 3.83 -36.31 18.71
C LEU A 219 2.80 -37.39 19.08
N PRO A 220 2.87 -37.95 20.31
CA PRO A 220 1.83 -38.82 20.83
C PRO A 220 0.47 -38.12 20.86
N ARG A 221 -0.60 -38.84 20.51
CA ARG A 221 -1.97 -38.31 20.42
C ARG A 221 -2.43 -37.60 21.69
N GLU A 222 -2.18 -38.20 22.86
CA GLU A 222 -2.52 -37.62 24.16
C GLU A 222 -1.84 -36.25 24.36
N ARG A 223 -0.56 -36.13 23.99
CA ARG A 223 0.21 -34.89 24.08
C ARG A 223 -0.32 -33.80 23.15
N VAL A 224 -0.82 -34.16 21.96
CA VAL A 224 -1.45 -33.21 21.04
C VAL A 224 -2.72 -32.64 21.66
N LEU A 225 -3.58 -33.49 22.24
CA LEU A 225 -4.83 -33.08 22.85
C LEU A 225 -4.61 -32.23 24.10
N ASP A 226 -3.75 -32.67 25.02
CA ASP A 226 -3.41 -31.92 26.23
C ASP A 226 -2.71 -30.60 25.91
N GLY A 227 -1.81 -30.61 24.92
CA GLY A 227 -1.15 -29.41 24.44
C GLY A 227 -2.14 -28.38 23.88
N CYS A 228 -3.12 -28.82 23.07
CA CYS A 228 -4.15 -27.93 22.54
C CYS A 228 -5.04 -27.35 23.65
N VAL A 229 -5.55 -28.20 24.57
CA VAL A 229 -6.43 -27.75 25.66
C VAL A 229 -5.69 -26.82 26.63
N SER A 230 -4.45 -27.15 27.00
CA SER A 230 -3.60 -26.28 27.81
C SER A 230 -3.36 -24.93 27.12
N ARG A 231 -3.08 -24.94 25.81
CA ARG A 231 -2.90 -23.72 25.02
C ARG A 231 -4.18 -22.88 24.97
N PHE A 232 -5.36 -23.51 24.87
CA PHE A 232 -6.66 -22.82 24.91
C PHE A 232 -6.92 -22.17 26.28
N LEU A 233 -6.62 -22.88 27.37
CA LEU A 233 -6.82 -22.37 28.74
C LEU A 233 -5.89 -21.20 29.08
N ARG A 234 -4.69 -21.14 28.49
CA ARG A 234 -3.78 -19.98 28.60
C ARG A 234 -4.31 -18.72 27.90
N GLY A 235 -5.30 -18.86 27.00
CA GLY A 235 -5.88 -17.74 26.26
C GLY A 235 -4.96 -17.17 25.18
N GLY A 236 -5.40 -16.12 24.50
CA GLY A 236 -4.69 -15.51 23.37
C GLY A 236 -5.66 -14.93 22.35
N ASP A 237 -5.14 -14.23 21.35
CA ASP A 237 -6.01 -13.74 20.27
C ASP A 237 -6.45 -14.87 19.33
N THR A 238 -7.47 -14.60 18.51
CA THR A 238 -8.03 -15.60 17.58
C THR A 238 -7.02 -16.06 16.52
N GLN A 239 -6.08 -15.21 16.11
CA GLN A 239 -5.08 -15.57 15.10
C GLN A 239 -4.05 -16.55 15.68
N ASP A 240 -3.63 -16.31 16.92
CA ASP A 240 -2.65 -17.14 17.63
C ASP A 240 -3.22 -18.54 17.97
N LEU A 241 -4.53 -18.65 18.27
CA LEU A 241 -5.14 -19.93 18.61
C LEU A 241 -5.57 -20.75 17.38
N ARG A 242 -5.57 -20.16 16.19
CA ARG A 242 -6.12 -20.75 14.96
C ARG A 242 -5.47 -22.08 14.58
N PHE A 243 -4.14 -22.16 14.69
CA PHE A 243 -3.40 -23.39 14.43
C PHE A 243 -3.85 -24.52 15.36
N PHE A 244 -3.97 -24.24 16.65
CA PHE A 244 -4.33 -25.24 17.66
C PHE A 244 -5.78 -25.71 17.53
N VAL A 245 -6.71 -24.83 17.13
CA VAL A 245 -8.09 -25.21 16.78
C VAL A 245 -8.10 -26.19 15.60
N ARG A 246 -7.30 -25.92 14.55
CA ARG A 246 -7.16 -26.82 13.40
C ARG A 246 -6.51 -28.15 13.77
N LEU A 247 -5.48 -28.12 14.62
CA LEU A 247 -4.78 -29.32 15.09
C LEU A 247 -5.69 -30.20 15.96
N HIS A 248 -6.46 -29.60 16.86
CA HIS A 248 -7.46 -30.29 17.66
C HIS A 248 -8.55 -30.91 16.79
N THR A 249 -9.05 -30.15 15.81
CA THR A 249 -10.04 -30.65 14.82
C THR A 249 -9.48 -31.82 14.02
N LEU A 250 -8.23 -31.75 13.57
CA LEU A 250 -7.54 -32.83 12.86
C LEU A 250 -7.35 -34.07 13.73
N ALA A 251 -7.08 -33.88 15.04
CA ALA A 251 -6.95 -34.97 15.97
C ALA A 251 -8.28 -35.73 16.18
N ASP A 252 -9.43 -35.08 16.00
CA ASP A 252 -10.77 -35.65 16.15
C ASP A 252 -10.93 -36.48 17.45
N PRO A 253 -11.00 -35.81 18.63
CA PRO A 253 -11.05 -36.51 19.90
C PRO A 253 -12.30 -37.38 20.02
N THR A 254 -12.11 -38.61 20.51
CA THR A 254 -13.21 -39.52 20.80
C THR A 254 -14.02 -39.03 22.02
N PRO A 255 -15.27 -39.48 22.21
CA PRO A 255 -16.07 -39.14 23.40
C PRO A 255 -15.38 -39.52 24.72
N ALA A 256 -14.62 -40.63 24.76
CA ALA A 256 -13.87 -41.04 25.96
C ALA A 256 -12.70 -40.10 26.27
N GLU A 257 -11.93 -39.70 25.24
CA GLU A 257 -10.85 -38.70 25.37
C GLU A 257 -11.41 -37.34 25.81
N THR A 258 -12.60 -36.99 25.31
CA THR A 258 -13.33 -35.77 25.68
C THR A 258 -13.81 -35.80 27.12
N ALA A 259 -14.39 -36.92 27.56
CA ALA A 259 -14.88 -37.07 28.94
C ALA A 259 -13.76 -36.86 29.97
N SER A 260 -12.54 -37.35 29.68
CA SER A 260 -11.38 -37.12 30.56
C SER A 260 -10.95 -35.65 30.71
N ARG A 261 -11.39 -34.77 29.79
CA ARG A 261 -11.06 -33.33 29.73
C ARG A 261 -12.31 -32.44 29.83
N LEU A 262 -13.46 -32.98 30.23
CA LEU A 262 -14.75 -32.29 30.22
C LEU A 262 -14.71 -30.98 31.03
N ARG A 263 -14.10 -31.01 32.22
CA ARG A 263 -13.96 -29.84 33.09
C ARG A 263 -13.15 -28.71 32.45
N ASP A 264 -12.14 -29.04 31.65
CA ASP A 264 -11.35 -28.04 30.93
C ASP A 264 -12.13 -27.44 29.77
N TYR A 265 -12.94 -28.22 29.04
CA TYR A 265 -13.83 -27.66 28.01
C TYR A 265 -14.92 -26.76 28.58
N LEU A 266 -15.51 -27.11 29.73
CA LEU A 266 -16.49 -26.25 30.42
C LEU A 266 -15.87 -24.90 30.80
N ARG A 267 -14.63 -24.90 31.32
CA ARG A 267 -13.88 -23.67 31.66
C ARG A 267 -13.57 -22.78 30.46
N LEU A 268 -13.55 -23.32 29.24
CA LEU A 268 -13.33 -22.54 28.02
C LEU A 268 -14.60 -21.80 27.55
N LEU A 269 -15.80 -22.30 27.88
CA LEU A 269 -17.05 -21.73 27.41
C LEU A 269 -17.26 -20.24 27.76
N PRO A 270 -17.02 -19.75 28.98
CA PRO A 270 -17.37 -18.36 29.31
C PRO A 270 -16.41 -17.32 28.71
N SER A 271 -15.12 -17.63 28.57
CA SER A 271 -14.09 -16.60 28.32
C SER A 271 -13.12 -16.88 27.16
N ALA A 272 -13.07 -18.10 26.61
CA ALA A 272 -12.18 -18.37 25.48
C ALA A 272 -12.63 -17.62 24.22
N PRO A 273 -11.74 -17.32 23.25
CA PRO A 273 -12.14 -16.72 21.97
C PRO A 273 -13.20 -17.54 21.24
N GLY A 274 -14.10 -16.89 20.48
CA GLY A 274 -15.30 -17.51 19.92
C GLY A 274 -15.09 -18.81 19.13
N THR A 275 -13.99 -18.95 18.37
CA THR A 275 -13.67 -20.20 17.66
C THR A 275 -13.32 -21.36 18.59
N VAL A 276 -12.64 -21.07 19.71
CA VAL A 276 -12.29 -22.06 20.74
C VAL A 276 -13.52 -22.41 21.57
N ALA A 277 -14.34 -21.42 21.93
CA ALA A 277 -15.59 -21.65 22.64
C ALA A 277 -16.58 -22.49 21.81
N GLU A 278 -16.64 -22.28 20.49
CA GLU A 278 -17.44 -23.12 19.59
C GLU A 278 -16.95 -24.57 19.56
N LEU A 279 -15.63 -24.77 19.45
CA LEU A 279 -15.02 -26.10 19.52
C LEU A 279 -15.31 -26.77 20.87
N ALA A 280 -15.12 -26.07 21.97
CA ALA A 280 -15.40 -26.56 23.31
C ALA A 280 -16.88 -26.95 23.48
N ALA A 281 -17.82 -26.13 22.98
CA ALA A 281 -19.25 -26.45 22.99
C ALA A 281 -19.58 -27.70 22.17
N GLY A 282 -18.88 -27.92 21.05
CA GLY A 282 -18.97 -29.16 20.27
C GLY A 282 -18.53 -30.39 21.07
N GLN A 283 -17.42 -30.28 21.80
CA GLN A 283 -16.88 -31.35 22.64
C GLN A 283 -17.77 -31.65 23.86
N VAL A 284 -18.24 -30.61 24.56
CA VAL A 284 -19.21 -30.74 25.66
C VAL A 284 -20.49 -31.44 25.17
N ARG A 285 -20.95 -31.12 23.95
CA ARG A 285 -22.10 -31.81 23.35
C ARG A 285 -21.82 -33.28 23.03
N ALA A 286 -20.63 -33.61 22.54
CA ALA A 286 -20.24 -34.98 22.27
C ALA A 286 -20.12 -35.84 23.55
N ALA A 287 -19.90 -35.20 24.71
CA ALA A 287 -19.82 -35.83 26.02
C ALA A 287 -21.17 -36.03 26.73
N MET A 288 -22.30 -35.62 26.12
CA MET A 288 -23.63 -35.81 26.74
C MET A 288 -23.98 -37.30 26.92
N PRO A 289 -24.72 -37.68 27.99
CA PRO A 289 -25.35 -36.81 28.98
C PRO A 289 -24.37 -36.26 30.05
N LEU A 290 -24.56 -35.00 30.41
CA LEU A 290 -23.84 -34.33 31.51
C LEU A 290 -24.60 -34.49 32.83
N ASP A 291 -23.92 -34.26 33.95
CA ASP A 291 -24.64 -34.00 35.20
C ASP A 291 -25.41 -32.66 35.12
N HIS A 292 -26.43 -32.50 35.97
CA HIS A 292 -27.32 -31.32 35.91
C HIS A 292 -26.57 -30.02 36.19
N ALA A 293 -25.61 -30.03 37.11
CA ALA A 293 -24.84 -28.84 37.48
C ALA A 293 -23.96 -28.36 36.31
N ASP A 294 -23.28 -29.28 35.63
CA ASP A 294 -22.44 -29.01 34.46
C ASP A 294 -23.27 -28.54 33.27
N LEU A 295 -24.51 -29.04 33.12
CA LEU A 295 -25.44 -28.60 32.08
C LEU A 295 -25.91 -27.15 32.33
N VAL A 296 -26.25 -26.80 33.57
CA VAL A 296 -26.61 -25.43 33.96
C VAL A 296 -25.42 -24.49 33.73
N GLU A 297 -24.23 -24.85 34.22
CA GLU A 297 -22.99 -24.08 34.04
C GLU A 297 -22.70 -23.82 32.56
N ALA A 298 -22.81 -24.85 31.70
CA ALA A 298 -22.57 -24.71 30.27
C ALA A 298 -23.59 -23.79 29.58
N ILE A 299 -24.87 -23.87 29.95
CA ILE A 299 -25.94 -23.05 29.38
C ILE A 299 -25.78 -21.58 29.79
N GLU A 300 -25.49 -21.31 31.07
CA GLU A 300 -25.21 -19.97 31.57
C GLU A 300 -23.98 -19.37 30.88
N ALA A 301 -22.88 -20.14 30.81
CA ALA A 301 -21.66 -19.70 30.13
C ALA A 301 -21.92 -19.35 28.66
N LEU A 302 -22.67 -20.16 27.93
CA LEU A 302 -22.99 -19.94 26.51
C LEU A 302 -23.91 -18.73 26.29
N THR A 303 -24.90 -18.52 27.16
CA THR A 303 -25.88 -17.41 27.02
C THR A 303 -25.32 -16.06 27.44
N PHE A 304 -24.32 -16.03 28.33
CA PHE A 304 -23.60 -14.82 28.74
C PHE A 304 -22.70 -14.23 27.64
N ARG A 305 -22.29 -15.05 26.67
CA ARG A 305 -21.37 -14.63 25.61
C ARG A 305 -21.94 -13.57 24.67
N GLU A 306 -21.08 -12.68 24.18
CA GLU A 306 -21.48 -11.67 23.18
C GLU A 306 -21.69 -12.26 21.77
N GLU A 307 -21.17 -13.46 21.48
CA GLU A 307 -21.34 -14.12 20.20
C GLU A 307 -22.72 -14.75 20.04
N ALA A 308 -23.56 -14.15 19.18
CA ALA A 308 -24.94 -14.56 18.96
C ALA A 308 -25.13 -16.05 18.62
N LYS A 309 -24.16 -16.66 17.92
CA LYS A 309 -24.18 -18.08 17.56
C LYS A 309 -24.10 -18.99 18.80
N LEU A 310 -23.21 -18.66 19.75
CA LEU A 310 -22.99 -19.44 20.97
C LEU A 310 -24.16 -19.27 21.94
N ALA A 311 -24.64 -18.03 22.12
CA ALA A 311 -25.85 -17.76 22.90
C ALA A 311 -27.08 -18.51 22.35
N ALA A 312 -27.24 -18.58 21.03
CA ALA A 312 -28.30 -19.37 20.39
C ALA A 312 -28.14 -20.89 20.57
N ILE A 313 -26.92 -21.40 20.77
CA ILE A 313 -26.68 -22.81 21.15
C ILE A 313 -27.11 -23.03 22.60
N GLY A 314 -26.71 -22.14 23.53
CA GLY A 314 -27.13 -22.19 24.93
C GLY A 314 -28.66 -22.19 25.08
N LEU A 315 -29.36 -21.27 24.43
CA LEU A 315 -30.84 -21.22 24.42
C LEU A 315 -31.48 -22.48 23.82
N ARG A 316 -30.81 -23.16 22.90
CA ARG A 316 -31.29 -24.43 22.33
C ARG A 316 -31.12 -25.58 23.32
N TRP A 317 -30.00 -25.64 24.01
CA TRP A 317 -29.76 -26.64 25.07
C TRP A 317 -30.74 -26.43 26.23
N LEU A 318 -30.97 -25.18 26.61
CA LEU A 318 -31.99 -24.79 27.59
C LEU A 318 -33.38 -25.31 27.19
N ASP A 319 -33.84 -25.01 25.96
CA ASP A 319 -35.14 -25.50 25.48
C ASP A 319 -35.24 -27.03 25.47
N GLN A 320 -34.13 -27.72 25.20
CA GLN A 320 -34.06 -29.19 25.22
C GLN A 320 -34.07 -29.75 26.65
N ALA A 321 -33.35 -29.12 27.58
CA ALA A 321 -33.27 -29.51 28.99
C ALA A 321 -34.63 -29.37 29.68
N VAL A 322 -35.29 -28.22 29.54
CA VAL A 322 -36.63 -27.97 30.11
C VAL A 322 -37.68 -28.94 29.56
N ARG A 323 -37.55 -29.34 28.28
CA ARG A 323 -38.43 -30.36 27.69
C ARG A 323 -38.20 -31.76 28.26
N ALA A 324 -36.96 -32.09 28.62
CA ALA A 324 -36.60 -33.40 29.15
C ALA A 324 -36.93 -33.53 30.65
N ALA A 325 -36.75 -32.46 31.42
CA ALA A 325 -37.00 -32.39 32.86
C ALA A 325 -37.68 -31.06 33.22
N PRO A 326 -39.02 -30.94 33.08
CA PRO A 326 -39.77 -29.71 33.30
C PRO A 326 -39.59 -29.10 34.70
N GLU A 327 -39.32 -29.92 35.71
CA GLU A 327 -39.04 -29.52 37.10
C GLU A 327 -37.77 -28.67 37.25
N SER A 328 -36.85 -28.72 36.27
CA SER A 328 -35.59 -27.96 36.29
C SER A 328 -35.70 -26.57 35.64
N ALA A 329 -36.89 -26.14 35.21
CA ALA A 329 -37.08 -24.87 34.48
C ALA A 329 -36.59 -23.64 35.27
N ALA A 330 -36.72 -23.67 36.60
CA ALA A 330 -36.27 -22.62 37.50
C ALA A 330 -34.75 -22.36 37.42
N ASP A 331 -33.95 -23.41 37.23
CA ASP A 331 -32.48 -23.34 37.24
C ASP A 331 -31.92 -22.58 36.02
N PHE A 332 -32.74 -22.31 35.00
CA PHE A 332 -32.32 -21.63 33.77
C PHE A 332 -32.81 -20.18 33.64
N VAL A 333 -33.46 -19.63 34.67
CA VAL A 333 -33.99 -18.24 34.66
C VAL A 333 -32.87 -17.22 34.46
N THR A 334 -31.71 -17.43 35.07
CA THR A 334 -30.52 -16.56 34.93
C THR A 334 -30.02 -16.51 33.49
N ALA A 335 -29.97 -17.66 32.81
CA ALA A 335 -29.56 -17.76 31.41
C ALA A 335 -30.54 -17.03 30.45
N LEU A 336 -31.86 -17.11 30.73
CA LEU A 336 -32.88 -16.42 29.94
C LEU A 336 -32.80 -14.90 30.08
N THR A 337 -32.70 -14.41 31.32
CA THR A 337 -32.62 -12.97 31.61
C THR A 337 -31.33 -12.36 31.09
N THR A 338 -30.21 -13.09 31.18
CA THR A 338 -28.93 -12.69 30.58
C THR A 338 -29.05 -12.53 29.05
N ALA A 339 -29.79 -13.43 28.38
CA ALA A 339 -30.00 -13.35 26.94
C ALA A 339 -30.90 -12.16 26.50
N TYR A 340 -31.71 -11.59 27.39
CA TYR A 340 -32.49 -10.37 27.11
C TYR A 340 -31.61 -9.13 26.95
N ALA A 341 -30.49 -9.07 27.68
CA ALA A 341 -29.50 -8.00 27.58
C ALA A 341 -28.52 -8.16 26.41
N HIS A 342 -28.68 -9.19 25.57
CA HIS A 342 -27.74 -9.44 24.48
C HIS A 342 -27.88 -8.39 23.36
N LYS A 343 -26.74 -7.89 22.85
CA LYS A 343 -26.66 -6.94 21.71
C LYS A 343 -27.36 -7.42 20.42
N SER A 344 -27.59 -8.73 20.27
CA SER A 344 -28.15 -9.33 19.06
C SER A 344 -29.67 -9.42 19.18
N PHE A 345 -30.37 -8.83 18.21
CA PHE A 345 -31.82 -8.93 18.13
C PHE A 345 -32.30 -10.39 18.03
N ASP A 346 -31.62 -11.22 17.22
CA ASP A 346 -32.01 -12.62 17.01
C ASP A 346 -31.92 -13.45 18.30
N VAL A 347 -30.95 -13.15 19.17
CA VAL A 347 -30.81 -13.82 20.48
C VAL A 347 -31.94 -13.39 21.40
N ARG A 348 -32.21 -12.08 21.49
CA ARG A 348 -33.30 -11.51 22.30
C ARG A 348 -34.66 -12.07 21.88
N ASP A 349 -34.97 -12.08 20.59
CA ASP A 349 -36.21 -12.66 20.04
C ASP A 349 -36.33 -14.16 20.34
N ARG A 350 -35.23 -14.91 20.23
CA ARG A 350 -35.21 -16.34 20.55
C ARG A 350 -35.41 -16.61 22.03
N ALA A 351 -34.78 -15.82 22.91
CA ALA A 351 -34.96 -15.91 24.35
C ALA A 351 -36.42 -15.65 24.73
N VAL A 352 -37.02 -14.56 24.21
CA VAL A 352 -38.45 -14.26 24.39
C VAL A 352 -39.33 -15.41 23.93
N LYS A 353 -39.08 -16.00 22.76
CA LYS A 353 -39.84 -17.15 22.26
C LYS A 353 -39.74 -18.38 23.17
N VAL A 354 -38.57 -18.66 23.72
CA VAL A 354 -38.37 -19.76 24.68
C VAL A 354 -39.13 -19.48 25.98
N THR A 355 -39.06 -18.26 26.50
CA THR A 355 -39.83 -17.85 27.69
C THR A 355 -41.34 -17.96 27.49
N LEU A 356 -41.87 -17.45 26.37
CA LEU A 356 -43.30 -17.52 26.06
C LEU A 356 -43.80 -18.98 25.95
N LYS A 357 -42.96 -19.86 25.41
CA LYS A 357 -43.25 -21.29 25.26
C LYS A 357 -43.33 -22.03 26.60
N HIS A 358 -42.48 -21.67 27.56
CA HIS A 358 -42.41 -22.31 28.89
C HIS A 358 -43.03 -21.46 30.01
N ALA A 359 -43.82 -20.43 29.66
CA ALA A 359 -44.34 -19.44 30.60
C ALA A 359 -45.12 -20.04 31.79
N GLY A 360 -45.81 -21.18 31.60
CA GLY A 360 -46.53 -21.86 32.68
C GLY A 360 -45.63 -22.52 33.73
N LEU A 361 -44.40 -22.89 33.36
CA LEU A 361 -43.39 -23.47 34.27
C LEU A 361 -42.55 -22.40 34.97
N LEU A 362 -42.47 -21.21 34.38
CA LEU A 362 -41.66 -20.08 34.88
C LEU A 362 -42.49 -19.09 35.71
N GLY A 363 -43.77 -19.39 35.99
CA GLY A 363 -44.71 -18.47 36.63
C GLY A 363 -44.29 -18.04 38.03
N GLU A 364 -43.65 -18.91 38.81
CA GLU A 364 -43.11 -18.59 40.15
C GLU A 364 -41.90 -17.64 40.10
N HIS A 365 -41.31 -17.42 38.92
CA HIS A 365 -40.18 -16.53 38.67
C HIS A 365 -40.55 -15.34 37.76
N ALA A 366 -41.85 -15.06 37.59
CA ALA A 366 -42.33 -14.01 36.68
C ALA A 366 -41.74 -12.63 37.00
N GLU A 367 -41.56 -12.27 38.28
CA GLU A 367 -40.98 -10.97 38.68
C GLU A 367 -39.56 -10.77 38.13
N VAL A 368 -38.70 -11.79 38.20
CA VAL A 368 -37.31 -11.74 37.69
C VAL A 368 -37.29 -11.62 36.17
N ILE A 369 -38.21 -12.30 35.47
CA ILE A 369 -38.33 -12.24 34.02
C ILE A 369 -38.86 -10.87 33.57
N LEU A 370 -39.81 -10.30 34.31
CA LEU A 370 -40.39 -8.99 34.03
C LEU A 370 -39.38 -7.85 34.27
N ASP A 371 -38.51 -7.93 35.29
CA ASP A 371 -37.43 -6.94 35.51
C ASP A 371 -36.46 -6.87 34.31
N GLY A 372 -36.23 -8.01 33.63
CA GLY A 372 -35.40 -8.09 32.44
C GLY A 372 -36.02 -7.50 31.15
N ILE A 373 -37.31 -7.09 31.17
CA ILE A 373 -37.96 -6.49 29.99
C ILE A 373 -37.29 -5.17 29.58
N ARG A 374 -36.71 -4.44 30.52
CA ARG A 374 -36.01 -3.16 30.25
C ARG A 374 -34.88 -3.28 29.24
N ASP A 375 -34.30 -4.47 29.09
CA ASP A 375 -33.18 -4.74 28.19
C ASP A 375 -33.64 -5.17 26.77
N LEU A 376 -34.96 -5.38 26.60
CA LEU A 376 -35.56 -5.77 25.33
C LEU A 376 -36.05 -4.57 24.50
N PRO A 377 -36.06 -4.70 23.17
CA PRO A 377 -36.81 -3.78 22.31
C PRO A 377 -38.29 -3.76 22.71
N ALA A 378 -38.91 -2.57 22.70
CA ALA A 378 -40.27 -2.34 23.20
C ALA A 378 -41.29 -3.38 22.68
N HIS A 379 -41.28 -3.68 21.38
CA HIS A 379 -42.21 -4.64 20.78
C HIS A 379 -42.03 -6.10 21.26
N LEU A 380 -40.83 -6.49 21.74
CA LEU A 380 -40.60 -7.80 22.36
C LEU A 380 -40.99 -7.76 23.85
N GLY A 381 -40.70 -6.65 24.52
CA GLY A 381 -41.09 -6.41 25.91
C GLY A 381 -42.61 -6.47 26.12
N VAL A 382 -43.38 -5.80 25.25
CA VAL A 382 -44.86 -5.81 25.26
C VAL A 382 -45.40 -7.24 25.23
N LYS A 383 -44.88 -8.09 24.34
CA LYS A 383 -45.34 -9.49 24.19
C LYS A 383 -45.12 -10.33 25.46
N LEU A 384 -44.03 -10.09 26.19
CA LEU A 384 -43.75 -10.77 27.46
C LEU A 384 -44.63 -10.23 28.59
N ALA A 385 -44.75 -8.91 28.70
CA ALA A 385 -45.60 -8.25 29.69
C ALA A 385 -47.06 -8.72 29.59
N GLU A 386 -47.61 -8.79 28.37
CA GLU A 386 -48.97 -9.30 28.11
C GLU A 386 -49.18 -10.75 28.57
N ARG A 387 -48.15 -11.60 28.43
CA ARG A 387 -48.26 -13.04 28.74
C ARG A 387 -48.03 -13.36 30.21
N LEU A 388 -47.19 -12.58 30.90
CA LEU A 388 -46.77 -12.82 32.29
C LEU A 388 -47.47 -11.85 33.29
N GLY A 389 -48.26 -10.90 32.80
CA GLY A 389 -49.06 -9.99 33.64
C GLY A 389 -48.33 -8.74 34.14
N GLY A 390 -47.35 -8.22 33.38
CA GLY A 390 -46.56 -7.02 33.74
C GLY A 390 -47.05 -5.72 33.08
N GLU A 391 -46.58 -4.58 33.57
CA GLU A 391 -46.85 -3.26 32.96
C GLU A 391 -46.21 -3.17 31.56
N ILE A 392 -46.96 -2.61 30.60
CA ILE A 392 -46.52 -2.40 29.22
C ILE A 392 -45.60 -1.17 29.19
N PRO A 393 -44.34 -1.28 28.72
CA PRO A 393 -43.46 -0.13 28.59
C PRO A 393 -44.09 0.86 27.60
N VAL A 394 -44.56 2.01 28.10
CA VAL A 394 -45.11 3.08 27.28
C VAL A 394 -43.99 3.68 26.45
N GLU A 395 -44.02 3.38 25.15
CA GLU A 395 -43.47 4.11 24.01
C GLU A 395 -42.72 5.42 24.36
N GLU A 396 -41.41 5.33 24.57
CA GLU A 396 -40.50 6.47 24.41
C GLU A 396 -40.45 6.83 22.91
N LEU A 397 -41.47 7.58 22.49
CA LEU A 397 -41.56 8.20 21.18
C LEU A 397 -40.33 9.08 20.96
N LEU A 398 -39.42 8.60 20.12
CA LEU A 398 -38.49 9.36 19.29
C LEU A 398 -38.17 10.76 19.84
N GLU A 399 -37.26 10.86 20.81
CA GLU A 399 -36.56 12.13 21.01
C GLU A 399 -35.97 12.53 19.66
N ARG A 400 -36.54 13.57 19.07
CA ARG A 400 -36.18 14.06 17.73
C ARG A 400 -34.74 14.54 17.83
N LYS A 401 -33.80 13.69 17.42
CA LYS A 401 -32.36 13.95 17.50
C LYS A 401 -32.07 15.34 16.91
N VAL A 402 -31.62 16.26 17.77
CA VAL A 402 -31.30 17.63 17.36
C VAL A 402 -29.88 17.64 16.81
N PHE A 403 -29.73 18.05 15.56
CA PHE A 403 -28.44 18.17 14.90
C PHE A 403 -27.94 19.63 14.97
N PRO A 404 -26.61 19.85 15.08
CA PRO A 404 -26.05 21.19 14.95
C PRO A 404 -26.31 21.76 13.54
N PRO A 405 -26.40 23.10 13.39
CA PRO A 405 -26.49 23.72 12.07
C PRO A 405 -25.19 23.52 11.28
N LEU A 406 -25.28 23.62 9.95
CA LEU A 406 -24.09 23.68 9.10
C LEU A 406 -23.21 24.90 9.47
N PRO A 407 -21.88 24.78 9.34
CA PRO A 407 -20.96 25.88 9.65
C PRO A 407 -21.21 27.10 8.76
N GLU A 408 -20.90 28.29 9.25
CA GLU A 408 -20.90 29.49 8.42
C GLU A 408 -19.77 29.42 7.37
N PRO A 409 -20.04 29.74 6.08
CA PRO A 409 -19.01 29.77 5.06
C PRO A 409 -17.86 30.70 5.45
N ARG A 410 -16.63 30.21 5.31
CA ARG A 410 -15.43 31.00 5.65
C ARG A 410 -15.36 32.29 4.83
N LYS A 411 -15.08 33.40 5.51
CA LYS A 411 -14.83 34.69 4.84
C LYS A 411 -13.48 34.65 4.11
N PRO A 412 -13.37 35.22 2.89
CA PRO A 412 -12.10 35.36 2.19
C PRO A 412 -11.08 36.11 3.04
N GLN A 413 -9.87 35.55 3.15
CA GLN A 413 -8.75 36.18 3.86
C GLN A 413 -7.77 36.76 2.85
N ARG A 414 -7.18 37.92 3.18
CA ARG A 414 -6.14 38.55 2.35
C ARG A 414 -4.87 37.70 2.36
N PHE A 415 -4.20 37.62 1.22
CA PHE A 415 -2.87 37.03 1.15
C PHE A 415 -1.88 37.88 1.97
N PRO A 416 -0.96 37.27 2.74
CA PRO A 416 -0.02 38.01 3.57
C PRO A 416 0.93 38.88 2.75
N GLU A 417 1.48 39.92 3.36
CA GLU A 417 2.49 40.75 2.71
C GLU A 417 3.74 39.91 2.35
N PRO A 418 4.34 40.13 1.15
CA PRO A 418 5.55 39.43 0.74
C PRO A 418 6.70 39.60 1.74
N SER A 419 7.34 38.49 2.13
CA SER A 419 8.46 38.49 3.07
C SER A 419 9.56 37.51 2.66
N ILE A 420 10.82 37.96 2.71
CA ILE A 420 11.99 37.11 2.47
C ILE A 420 12.30 36.18 3.66
N SER A 421 11.67 36.42 4.81
CA SER A 421 11.81 35.60 6.03
C SER A 421 10.71 34.55 6.17
N ALA A 422 9.85 34.38 5.16
CA ALA A 422 8.91 33.27 5.14
C ALA A 422 9.67 31.94 5.21
N GLY A 423 9.27 31.06 6.14
CA GLY A 423 9.98 29.82 6.46
C GLY A 423 10.22 28.90 5.26
N TYR A 424 11.16 27.98 5.41
CA TYR A 424 11.36 26.84 4.49
C TYR A 424 10.40 25.71 4.88
N GLY A 425 9.79 25.04 3.89
CA GLY A 425 8.79 24.01 4.10
C GLY A 425 7.69 23.94 3.03
N GLU A 426 6.88 22.89 3.06
CA GLU A 426 5.77 22.61 2.13
C GLU A 426 4.53 23.52 2.33
N ASP A 427 4.73 24.79 2.67
CA ASP A 427 3.67 25.80 2.74
C ASP A 427 3.74 26.70 1.50
N TRP A 428 2.76 26.54 0.61
CA TRP A 428 2.66 27.31 -0.62
C TRP A 428 2.57 28.82 -0.37
N VAL A 429 2.01 29.23 0.78
CA VAL A 429 1.88 30.64 1.16
C VAL A 429 3.26 31.25 1.38
N GLY A 430 4.11 30.56 2.14
CA GLY A 430 5.49 30.97 2.37
C GLY A 430 6.29 31.02 1.07
N GLN A 431 6.09 30.04 0.18
CA GLN A 431 6.76 29.97 -1.12
C GLN A 431 6.37 31.16 -2.04
N GLU A 432 5.09 31.45 -2.20
CA GLU A 432 4.61 32.58 -3.01
C GLU A 432 5.01 33.94 -2.39
N SER A 433 4.91 34.07 -1.06
CA SER A 433 5.31 35.28 -0.33
C SER A 433 6.81 35.55 -0.49
N TRP A 434 7.64 34.51 -0.37
CA TRP A 434 9.08 34.60 -0.54
C TRP A 434 9.45 34.98 -1.98
N LEU A 435 8.86 34.32 -2.98
CA LEU A 435 9.18 34.57 -4.40
C LEU A 435 8.83 36.00 -4.81
N ALA A 436 7.68 36.52 -4.36
CA ALA A 436 7.28 37.91 -4.57
C ALA A 436 8.25 38.90 -3.91
N ALA A 437 8.67 38.64 -2.67
CA ALA A 437 9.62 39.49 -1.96
C ALA A 437 11.02 39.45 -2.57
N PHE A 438 11.45 38.28 -3.05
CA PHE A 438 12.72 38.09 -3.73
C PHE A 438 12.80 38.92 -5.01
N VAL A 439 11.79 38.82 -5.89
CA VAL A 439 11.75 39.54 -7.16
C VAL A 439 11.69 41.06 -6.95
N ALA A 440 10.77 41.54 -6.11
CA ALA A 440 10.66 42.96 -5.81
C ALA A 440 11.93 43.50 -5.12
N GLY A 441 12.53 42.73 -4.21
CA GLY A 441 13.76 43.10 -3.54
C GLY A 441 14.97 43.13 -4.48
N ALA A 442 15.05 42.21 -5.44
CA ALA A 442 16.13 42.15 -6.41
C ALA A 442 16.12 43.32 -7.41
N ALA A 443 14.93 43.86 -7.68
CA ALA A 443 14.75 45.06 -8.50
C ALA A 443 14.95 46.37 -7.71
N ALA A 444 14.48 46.44 -6.46
CA ALA A 444 14.52 47.66 -5.66
C ALA A 444 15.87 47.91 -4.93
N ASP A 445 16.42 46.90 -4.24
CA ASP A 445 17.69 46.97 -3.52
C ASP A 445 18.41 45.61 -3.55
N ARG A 446 19.04 45.34 -4.69
CA ARG A 446 19.77 44.09 -4.94
C ARG A 446 20.85 43.83 -3.89
N ALA A 447 21.58 44.86 -3.46
CA ALA A 447 22.67 44.73 -2.49
C ALA A 447 22.14 44.45 -1.07
N GLY A 448 21.04 45.11 -0.68
CA GLY A 448 20.33 44.82 0.57
C GLY A 448 19.75 43.41 0.60
N LEU A 449 19.12 42.96 -0.49
CA LEU A 449 18.58 41.61 -0.58
C LEU A 449 19.69 40.55 -0.46
N ARG A 450 20.83 40.73 -1.16
CA ARG A 450 22.02 39.86 -1.01
C ARG A 450 22.45 39.71 0.44
N ARG A 451 22.59 40.83 1.17
CA ARG A 451 22.98 40.81 2.59
C ARG A 451 21.99 40.05 3.47
N ARG A 452 20.68 40.13 3.19
CA ARG A 452 19.65 39.40 3.95
C ARG A 452 19.65 37.90 3.68
N LEU A 453 19.97 37.49 2.45
CA LEU A 453 19.99 36.08 2.05
C LEU A 453 21.32 35.40 2.40
N GLN A 454 22.41 36.16 2.56
CA GLN A 454 23.75 35.64 2.87
C GLN A 454 23.77 34.61 4.02
N PRO A 455 23.15 34.84 5.20
CA PRO A 455 23.19 33.86 6.29
C PRO A 455 22.48 32.55 5.96
N HIS A 456 21.40 32.61 5.18
CA HIS A 456 20.68 31.40 4.74
C HIS A 456 21.47 30.62 3.71
N ALA A 457 22.22 31.29 2.83
CA ALA A 457 23.07 30.64 1.85
C ALA A 457 24.30 29.97 2.47
N GLU A 458 24.85 30.56 3.54
CA GLU A 458 25.94 29.97 4.33
C GLU A 458 25.51 28.75 5.13
N GLN A 459 24.25 28.70 5.57
CA GLN A 459 23.65 27.55 6.27
C GLN A 459 23.15 26.44 5.33
N ASN A 460 23.14 26.68 4.02
CA ASN A 460 22.61 25.73 3.04
C ASN A 460 23.72 24.77 2.58
N GLU A 461 23.59 23.51 3.01
CA GLU A 461 24.52 22.38 2.78
C GLU A 461 24.81 22.09 1.29
N GLY A 462 24.01 22.64 0.36
CA GLY A 462 24.33 22.64 -1.06
C GLY A 462 23.97 21.35 -1.81
N TYR A 463 23.22 20.44 -1.19
CA TYR A 463 22.73 19.20 -1.81
C TYR A 463 21.98 19.44 -3.14
N TRP A 464 21.29 20.59 -3.27
CA TRP A 464 20.63 20.98 -4.53
C TRP A 464 21.61 21.29 -5.67
N ARG A 465 22.90 21.54 -5.39
CA ARG A 465 23.94 21.83 -6.39
C ARG A 465 24.47 20.57 -7.08
N SER A 466 24.40 19.40 -6.43
CA SER A 466 24.80 18.11 -7.00
C SER A 466 23.71 17.47 -7.86
N ARG A 467 22.49 18.01 -7.82
CA ARG A 467 21.35 17.50 -8.59
C ARG A 467 21.37 18.07 -10.01
N GLU A 468 21.38 17.18 -11.00
CA GLU A 468 21.19 17.53 -12.43
C GLU A 468 19.76 18.00 -12.75
N VAL A 469 18.80 17.71 -11.85
CA VAL A 469 17.38 18.07 -11.99
C VAL A 469 16.80 18.50 -10.64
N ARG A 470 16.01 19.58 -10.64
CA ARG A 470 15.35 20.12 -9.45
C ARG A 470 13.86 19.81 -9.45
N TYR A 471 13.45 18.93 -8.55
CA TYR A 471 12.05 18.54 -8.36
C TYR A 471 11.35 19.42 -7.31
N ASP A 472 12.07 19.89 -6.30
CA ASP A 472 11.52 20.67 -5.19
C ASP A 472 11.65 22.18 -5.45
N VAL A 473 10.62 22.95 -5.09
CA VAL A 473 10.64 24.42 -5.15
C VAL A 473 11.61 25.04 -4.15
N ASP A 474 11.92 24.38 -3.04
CA ASP A 474 12.94 24.84 -2.09
C ASP A 474 14.37 24.72 -2.67
N ASP A 475 14.63 23.72 -3.53
CA ASP A 475 15.87 23.64 -4.34
C ASP A 475 15.96 24.86 -5.28
N TRP A 476 14.84 25.28 -5.86
CA TRP A 476 14.77 26.46 -6.73
C TRP A 476 14.97 27.78 -5.98
N ARG A 477 14.39 27.94 -4.79
CA ARG A 477 14.62 29.12 -3.91
C ARG A 477 16.10 29.22 -3.52
N SER A 478 16.72 28.08 -3.23
CA SER A 478 18.14 27.99 -2.92
C SER A 478 19.01 28.38 -4.12
N ALA A 479 18.67 27.90 -5.31
CA ALA A 479 19.35 28.25 -6.56
C ALA A 479 19.24 29.75 -6.89
N LEU A 480 18.05 30.34 -6.79
CA LEU A 480 17.82 31.78 -6.98
C LEU A 480 18.64 32.62 -6.00
N SER A 481 18.67 32.22 -4.72
CA SER A 481 19.44 32.91 -3.69
C SER A 481 20.94 32.84 -3.96
N ALA A 482 21.44 31.67 -4.33
CA ALA A 482 22.85 31.46 -4.64
C ALA A 482 23.28 32.24 -5.88
N GLU A 483 22.48 32.21 -6.95
CA GLU A 483 22.74 32.97 -8.18
C GLU A 483 22.73 34.49 -7.91
N LEU A 484 21.81 34.97 -7.05
CA LEU A 484 21.81 36.37 -6.66
C LEU A 484 23.08 36.74 -5.88
N ILE A 485 23.48 35.94 -4.90
CA ILE A 485 24.63 36.19 -4.01
C ILE A 485 25.95 36.12 -4.77
N ASN A 486 26.15 35.05 -5.53
CA ASN A 486 27.32 34.78 -6.35
C ASN A 486 26.87 34.46 -7.78
N PRO A 487 26.76 35.47 -8.66
CA PRO A 487 26.36 35.26 -10.06
C PRO A 487 27.24 34.23 -10.77
N GLY A 488 26.63 33.31 -11.49
CA GLY A 488 27.28 32.17 -12.15
C GLY A 488 27.58 30.99 -11.23
N SER A 489 27.15 31.01 -9.96
CA SER A 489 27.34 29.88 -9.03
C SER A 489 26.41 28.70 -9.31
N VAL A 490 25.38 28.89 -10.13
CA VAL A 490 24.50 27.83 -10.63
C VAL A 490 24.86 27.53 -12.08
N PRO A 491 25.76 26.56 -12.36
CA PRO A 491 26.20 26.28 -13.71
C PRO A 491 25.06 25.71 -14.57
N GLU A 492 25.03 26.12 -15.84
CA GLU A 492 24.19 25.48 -16.85
C GLU A 492 24.67 24.05 -17.11
N VAL A 493 23.74 23.12 -17.33
CA VAL A 493 24.11 21.75 -17.68
C VAL A 493 24.74 21.77 -19.09
N PRO A 494 26.02 21.35 -19.25
CA PRO A 494 26.66 21.36 -20.56
C PRO A 494 25.91 20.43 -21.53
N PRO A 495 25.86 20.73 -22.84
CA PRO A 495 25.23 19.87 -23.82
C PRO A 495 25.91 18.50 -23.81
N PHE A 496 25.10 17.45 -23.72
CA PHE A 496 25.60 16.08 -23.77
C PHE A 496 25.89 15.69 -25.24
N GLY A 497 27.02 15.00 -25.49
CA GLY A 497 27.34 14.44 -26.80
C GLY A 497 26.59 13.13 -27.09
N PRO A 498 26.57 12.64 -28.35
CA PRO A 498 25.93 11.38 -28.68
C PRO A 498 26.67 10.21 -28.03
N GLU A 499 26.12 9.68 -26.94
CA GLU A 499 26.69 8.57 -26.20
C GLU A 499 25.86 7.30 -26.44
N LYS A 500 26.50 6.26 -26.97
CA LYS A 500 25.87 4.96 -27.14
C LYS A 500 25.92 4.19 -25.84
N PHE A 501 24.78 3.68 -25.39
CA PHE A 501 24.69 2.83 -24.23
C PHE A 501 23.77 1.64 -24.51
N TRP A 502 23.95 0.56 -23.75
CA TRP A 502 23.11 -0.62 -23.84
C TRP A 502 21.98 -0.51 -22.82
N ASP A 503 20.73 -0.55 -23.29
CA ASP A 503 19.54 -0.73 -22.45
C ASP A 503 19.48 -2.18 -21.99
N GLU A 504 18.98 -2.42 -20.78
CA GLU A 504 18.90 -3.77 -20.20
C GLU A 504 17.74 -4.57 -20.81
N SER A 505 17.78 -5.90 -20.70
CA SER A 505 16.64 -6.75 -21.09
C SER A 505 15.45 -6.58 -20.16
N SER A 506 14.29 -6.98 -20.65
CA SER A 506 13.05 -7.04 -19.87
C SER A 506 12.33 -8.36 -20.10
N HIS A 507 11.75 -8.88 -19.02
CA HIS A 507 11.06 -10.17 -19.00
C HIS A 507 9.67 -10.00 -18.39
N SER A 508 8.69 -10.73 -18.93
CA SER A 508 7.40 -10.93 -18.28
C SER A 508 6.93 -12.36 -18.52
N VAL A 509 6.17 -12.91 -17.57
CA VAL A 509 5.67 -14.29 -17.65
C VAL A 509 4.16 -14.33 -17.47
N ARG A 510 3.49 -15.06 -18.36
CA ARG A 510 2.06 -15.37 -18.30
C ARG A 510 1.90 -16.88 -18.17
N VAL A 511 1.02 -17.31 -17.26
CA VAL A 511 0.73 -18.73 -17.01
C VAL A 511 -0.78 -18.92 -17.08
N ARG A 512 -1.26 -19.80 -17.95
CA ARG A 512 -2.69 -20.08 -18.15
C ARG A 512 -2.99 -21.57 -18.23
N VAL A 513 -4.19 -21.97 -17.80
CA VAL A 513 -4.69 -23.33 -18.00
C VAL A 513 -5.17 -23.48 -19.45
N LEU A 514 -4.85 -24.60 -20.09
CA LEU A 514 -5.27 -25.00 -21.42
C LEU A 514 -6.26 -26.16 -21.36
N THR A 515 -7.19 -26.18 -22.30
CA THR A 515 -7.92 -27.41 -22.62
C THR A 515 -7.05 -28.27 -23.54
N ARG A 516 -6.93 -29.58 -23.27
CA ARG A 516 -6.16 -30.48 -24.16
C ARG A 516 -6.79 -30.48 -25.56
N GLY A 517 -6.06 -30.00 -26.57
CA GLY A 517 -6.53 -29.84 -27.96
C GLY A 517 -6.96 -28.41 -28.36
N GLU A 518 -6.85 -27.43 -27.47
CA GLU A 518 -7.08 -26.01 -27.76
C GLU A 518 -5.94 -25.44 -28.64
N GLU A 519 -6.28 -24.74 -29.73
CA GLU A 519 -5.28 -23.99 -30.50
C GLU A 519 -4.72 -22.83 -29.65
N PRO A 520 -3.41 -22.56 -29.70
CA PRO A 520 -2.83 -21.44 -28.95
C PRO A 520 -3.48 -20.11 -29.37
N GLU A 521 -3.86 -19.27 -28.40
CA GLU A 521 -4.31 -17.90 -28.70
C GLU A 521 -3.21 -17.13 -29.48
N PRO A 522 -3.60 -16.20 -30.37
CA PRO A 522 -2.64 -15.33 -31.05
C PRO A 522 -1.84 -14.50 -30.05
N GLU A 523 -0.58 -14.21 -30.40
CA GLU A 523 0.35 -13.48 -29.54
C GLU A 523 -0.24 -12.14 -29.07
N PRO A 524 -0.02 -11.75 -27.80
CA PRO A 524 -0.47 -10.46 -27.33
C PRO A 524 0.23 -9.33 -28.13
N SER A 525 -0.54 -8.32 -28.50
CA SER A 525 -0.04 -7.11 -29.16
C SER A 525 1.22 -6.55 -28.48
N LYS A 526 2.25 -6.17 -29.27
CA LYS A 526 3.47 -5.49 -28.81
C LYS A 526 3.20 -4.28 -27.90
N ARG A 527 2.00 -3.66 -28.00
CA ARG A 527 1.57 -2.53 -27.16
C ARG A 527 1.33 -2.88 -25.68
N ARG A 528 1.24 -4.17 -25.32
CA ARG A 528 1.00 -4.63 -23.93
C ARG A 528 2.27 -4.82 -23.11
N ILE A 529 3.45 -4.73 -23.71
CA ILE A 529 4.73 -4.95 -23.02
C ILE A 529 5.22 -3.61 -22.45
N THR A 530 5.28 -3.51 -21.12
CA THR A 530 5.95 -2.39 -20.44
C THR A 530 7.41 -2.78 -20.20
N VAL A 531 8.33 -2.11 -20.89
CA VAL A 531 9.78 -2.31 -20.68
C VAL A 531 10.21 -1.47 -19.47
N GLY A 532 10.69 -2.13 -18.43
CA GLY A 532 11.23 -1.47 -17.25
C GLY A 532 12.66 -1.03 -17.51
N GLY A 533 12.89 0.26 -17.65
CA GLY A 533 14.23 0.85 -17.69
C GLY A 533 14.39 1.85 -16.57
N VAL A 534 15.61 1.97 -16.03
CA VAL A 534 15.95 3.07 -15.11
C VAL A 534 15.84 4.38 -15.89
N TYR A 535 14.74 5.10 -15.70
CA TYR A 535 14.61 6.45 -16.24
C TYR A 535 15.73 7.31 -15.62
N ARG A 536 16.65 7.81 -16.45
CA ARG A 536 17.69 8.75 -16.04
C ARG A 536 17.31 10.15 -16.55
N PRO A 537 17.30 11.18 -15.69
CA PRO A 537 16.88 12.53 -16.08
C PRO A 537 17.67 13.08 -17.26
N GLY A 538 17.03 13.83 -18.15
CA GLY A 538 17.67 14.47 -19.31
C GLY A 538 17.98 13.55 -20.51
N ARG A 539 17.63 12.25 -20.45
CA ARG A 539 17.86 11.31 -21.58
C ARG A 539 16.65 11.21 -22.49
N TYR A 540 16.71 11.87 -23.65
CA TYR A 540 15.86 11.52 -24.79
C TYR A 540 16.55 10.39 -25.54
N LEU A 541 15.86 9.26 -25.61
CA LEU A 541 16.40 8.03 -26.14
C LEU A 541 15.90 7.86 -27.57
N ASP A 542 16.78 8.13 -28.53
CA ASP A 542 16.54 7.72 -29.91
C ASP A 542 16.91 6.23 -30.01
N ASP A 543 15.95 5.41 -30.42
CA ASP A 543 16.18 3.98 -30.62
C ASP A 543 17.10 3.77 -31.84
N ASP A 544 18.34 3.33 -31.61
CA ASP A 544 19.22 2.85 -32.69
C ASP A 544 18.73 1.52 -33.27
N ALA A 545 18.00 0.75 -32.46
CA ALA A 545 17.39 -0.53 -32.78
C ALA A 545 15.90 -0.54 -32.41
N PRO A 546 15.00 -0.99 -33.30
CA PRO A 546 13.57 -1.05 -33.01
C PRO A 546 13.26 -1.96 -31.81
N LEU A 547 12.18 -1.70 -31.09
CA LEU A 547 11.75 -2.60 -30.01
C LEU A 547 11.31 -3.96 -30.61
N ARG A 548 12.05 -5.02 -30.30
CA ARG A 548 11.69 -6.41 -30.62
C ARG A 548 11.30 -7.13 -29.34
N ALA A 549 10.26 -7.93 -29.43
CA ALA A 549 9.77 -8.74 -28.33
C ALA A 549 9.57 -10.16 -28.83
N PHE A 550 10.03 -11.12 -28.03
CA PHE A 550 10.01 -12.54 -28.33
C PHE A 550 9.13 -13.25 -27.32
N PHE A 551 8.21 -14.08 -27.80
CA PHE A 551 7.31 -14.86 -26.97
C PHE A 551 7.78 -16.30 -26.97
N ILE A 552 8.32 -16.74 -25.84
CA ILE A 552 8.80 -18.10 -25.63
C ILE A 552 7.71 -18.88 -24.92
N THR A 553 7.14 -19.85 -25.62
CA THR A 553 5.97 -20.59 -25.15
C THR A 553 6.28 -22.07 -24.98
N TRP A 554 5.85 -22.64 -23.86
CA TRP A 554 5.90 -24.06 -23.56
C TRP A 554 4.71 -24.48 -22.71
N ASN A 555 4.48 -25.77 -22.55
CA ASN A 555 3.41 -26.31 -21.72
C ASN A 555 3.95 -27.36 -20.74
N THR A 556 3.12 -27.75 -19.77
CA THR A 556 3.53 -28.68 -18.72
C THR A 556 3.83 -30.10 -19.21
N ASP A 557 3.43 -30.50 -20.42
CA ASP A 557 3.80 -31.83 -20.94
C ASP A 557 5.20 -31.84 -21.58
N ASP A 558 5.59 -30.74 -22.24
CA ASP A 558 6.88 -30.61 -22.91
C ASP A 558 7.98 -30.02 -21.99
N GLY A 559 7.57 -29.23 -20.99
CA GLY A 559 8.48 -28.50 -20.11
C GLY A 559 9.27 -27.38 -20.82
N PRO A 560 10.17 -26.67 -20.09
CA PRO A 560 10.95 -25.57 -20.66
C PRO A 560 11.89 -26.00 -21.80
N GLY A 561 12.30 -27.28 -21.83
CA GLY A 561 13.15 -27.85 -22.88
C GLY A 561 12.46 -27.95 -24.25
N GLY A 562 11.12 -27.98 -24.29
CA GLY A 562 10.31 -27.95 -25.52
C GLY A 562 9.84 -26.55 -25.91
N ALA A 563 10.39 -25.49 -25.30
CA ALA A 563 9.92 -24.14 -25.55
C ALA A 563 10.24 -23.65 -26.96
N VAL A 564 9.27 -22.95 -27.55
CA VAL A 564 9.38 -22.35 -28.88
C VAL A 564 9.32 -20.83 -28.76
N ALA A 565 10.34 -20.14 -29.27
CA ALA A 565 10.38 -18.69 -29.32
C ALA A 565 9.82 -18.16 -30.65
N ARG A 566 8.97 -17.14 -30.57
CA ARG A 566 8.36 -16.50 -31.74
C ARG A 566 8.44 -14.97 -31.67
N GLU A 567 8.46 -14.34 -32.83
CA GLU A 567 8.23 -12.90 -33.02
C GLU A 567 7.16 -12.73 -34.10
N GLY A 568 5.90 -12.53 -33.70
CA GLY A 568 4.78 -12.61 -34.64
C GLY A 568 4.61 -14.02 -35.18
N ASP A 569 4.42 -14.16 -36.49
CA ASP A 569 4.27 -15.48 -37.13
C ASP A 569 5.61 -16.19 -37.38
N GLN A 570 6.74 -15.56 -37.04
CA GLN A 570 8.08 -16.09 -37.30
C GLN A 570 8.65 -16.80 -36.07
N GLU A 571 9.07 -18.05 -36.25
CA GLU A 571 9.84 -18.78 -35.23
C GLU A 571 11.30 -18.31 -35.22
N ILE A 572 11.84 -18.11 -34.01
CA ILE A 572 13.18 -17.59 -33.77
C ILE A 572 14.03 -18.71 -33.16
N PRO A 573 15.27 -18.92 -33.62
CA PRO A 573 16.15 -19.93 -33.04
C PRO A 573 16.30 -19.73 -31.53
N PHE A 574 15.95 -20.76 -30.76
CA PHE A 574 15.95 -20.76 -29.31
C PHE A 574 16.60 -22.04 -28.78
N ALA A 575 17.64 -21.89 -27.97
CA ALA A 575 18.35 -23.01 -27.36
C ALA A 575 18.96 -22.60 -26.02
N ARG A 576 19.01 -23.52 -25.06
CA ARG A 576 19.63 -23.31 -23.74
C ARG A 576 19.15 -22.02 -23.04
N GLY A 577 17.86 -21.71 -23.11
CA GLY A 577 17.28 -20.51 -22.47
C GLY A 577 17.52 -19.18 -23.20
N ARG A 578 18.22 -19.17 -24.34
CA ARG A 578 18.61 -17.96 -25.08
C ARG A 578 18.00 -17.93 -26.49
N ILE A 579 17.72 -16.73 -26.98
CA ILE A 579 17.39 -16.48 -28.39
C ILE A 579 18.69 -16.23 -29.16
N HIS A 580 18.75 -16.61 -30.43
CA HIS A 580 19.91 -16.34 -31.29
C HIS A 580 19.52 -15.42 -32.44
N LEU A 581 20.02 -14.18 -32.42
CA LEU A 581 19.69 -13.13 -33.38
C LEU A 581 20.86 -12.79 -34.32
N ASN A 582 22.09 -13.08 -33.92
CA ASN A 582 23.32 -12.70 -34.62
C ASN A 582 24.00 -13.86 -35.38
N GLY A 583 23.32 -14.99 -35.60
CA GLY A 583 23.81 -16.17 -36.32
C GLY A 583 23.36 -17.48 -35.67
N SER A 584 23.43 -18.61 -36.40
CA SER A 584 23.12 -19.94 -35.83
C SER A 584 24.13 -20.31 -34.73
N PRO A 585 23.72 -21.08 -33.71
CA PRO A 585 24.66 -21.65 -32.74
C PRO A 585 25.69 -22.46 -33.52
N ALA A 586 26.96 -22.01 -33.51
CA ALA A 586 28.03 -22.82 -34.09
C ALA A 586 28.20 -24.05 -33.19
N ASP A 587 28.37 -25.23 -33.80
CA ASP A 587 28.62 -26.51 -33.13
C ASP A 587 29.92 -26.55 -32.27
N ASP A 588 30.57 -25.40 -32.03
CA ASP A 588 31.81 -25.23 -31.26
C ASP A 588 31.60 -24.63 -29.85
N GLU A 589 30.36 -24.50 -29.34
CA GLU A 589 30.13 -24.28 -27.89
C GLU A 589 30.26 -25.62 -27.12
N ASN A 590 31.48 -26.18 -27.08
CA ASN A 590 31.83 -27.34 -26.26
C ASN A 590 31.77 -26.98 -24.76
N GLU A 591 31.10 -27.83 -23.96
CA GLU A 591 30.93 -27.67 -22.50
C GLU A 591 32.24 -27.48 -21.71
N GLU A 592 33.39 -27.88 -22.28
CA GLU A 592 34.69 -27.78 -21.61
C GLU A 592 35.36 -26.39 -21.69
N ASN A 593 34.97 -25.52 -22.62
CA ASN A 593 35.54 -24.15 -22.73
C ASN A 593 34.73 -23.05 -22.03
N VAL A 594 33.49 -23.36 -21.61
CA VAL A 594 32.61 -22.43 -20.88
C VAL A 594 33.15 -22.13 -19.47
N GLN A 595 34.10 -22.94 -18.97
CA GLN A 595 34.71 -22.76 -17.65
C GLN A 595 35.88 -21.78 -17.61
N TYR A 596 36.47 -21.40 -18.76
CA TYR A 596 37.67 -20.55 -18.81
C TYR A 596 37.55 -19.29 -19.68
N GLU A 597 36.48 -19.16 -20.47
CA GLU A 597 36.10 -17.89 -21.09
C GLU A 597 34.70 -17.51 -20.57
N GLN A 598 34.66 -16.75 -19.47
CA GLN A 598 33.55 -15.83 -19.27
C GLN A 598 33.58 -14.90 -20.48
N ASP A 599 32.76 -15.19 -21.50
CA ASP A 599 32.42 -14.22 -22.52
C ASP A 599 31.92 -12.98 -21.77
N ASP A 600 32.79 -11.97 -21.67
CA ASP A 600 32.43 -10.66 -21.15
C ASP A 600 31.20 -10.25 -21.96
N PRO A 601 30.03 -9.95 -21.36
CA PRO A 601 28.88 -9.45 -22.12
C PRO A 601 29.24 -8.23 -22.99
N ARG A 602 30.34 -7.54 -22.65
CA ARG A 602 30.95 -6.49 -23.47
C ARG A 602 31.50 -7.00 -24.82
N SER A 603 31.88 -8.27 -24.97
CA SER A 603 32.46 -8.88 -26.18
C SER A 603 31.44 -8.88 -27.33
N VAL A 604 30.21 -9.36 -27.11
CA VAL A 604 29.11 -9.33 -28.10
C VAL A 604 28.67 -7.89 -28.37
N ARG A 605 28.50 -7.10 -27.31
CA ARG A 605 28.16 -5.66 -27.36
C ARG A 605 29.17 -4.79 -28.10
N SER A 606 30.41 -5.27 -28.26
CA SER A 606 31.50 -4.56 -28.93
C SER A 606 31.68 -4.94 -30.41
N ARG A 607 30.95 -5.94 -30.92
CA ARG A 607 31.04 -6.37 -32.32
C ARG A 607 30.45 -5.31 -33.26
N PRO A 608 31.16 -4.92 -34.34
CA PRO A 608 30.66 -3.94 -35.29
C PRO A 608 29.32 -4.37 -35.92
N GLY A 609 28.30 -3.53 -35.82
CA GLY A 609 26.97 -3.77 -36.41
C GLY A 609 25.96 -4.50 -35.51
N VAL A 610 26.37 -4.96 -34.33
CA VAL A 610 25.46 -5.59 -33.35
C VAL A 610 24.68 -4.50 -32.60
N VAL A 611 23.35 -4.61 -32.62
CA VAL A 611 22.44 -3.64 -31.97
C VAL A 611 21.46 -4.30 -30.98
N TYR A 612 21.46 -5.63 -30.88
CA TYR A 612 20.80 -6.41 -29.83
C TYR A 612 21.80 -7.38 -29.23
N ASP A 613 21.76 -7.53 -27.91
CA ASP A 613 22.55 -8.50 -27.17
C ASP A 613 21.72 -9.77 -26.98
N ASP A 614 22.07 -10.81 -27.72
CA ASP A 614 21.43 -12.12 -27.71
C ASP A 614 22.19 -13.12 -26.82
N SER A 615 23.19 -12.66 -26.05
CA SER A 615 23.87 -13.49 -25.04
C SER A 615 23.08 -13.65 -23.75
N GLU A 616 22.09 -12.76 -23.51
CA GLU A 616 21.27 -12.75 -22.30
C GLU A 616 20.23 -13.87 -22.30
N GLU A 617 19.99 -14.45 -21.11
CA GLU A 617 19.00 -15.50 -20.92
C GLU A 617 17.59 -14.94 -20.99
N ALA A 618 16.78 -15.50 -21.89
CA ALA A 618 15.39 -15.10 -22.09
C ALA A 618 14.44 -15.78 -21.09
N MET A 619 14.86 -16.89 -20.47
CA MET A 619 14.14 -17.59 -19.40
C MET A 619 15.02 -17.78 -18.15
N PRO A 620 15.46 -16.69 -17.48
CA PRO A 620 16.33 -16.80 -16.32
C PRO A 620 15.59 -17.44 -15.13
N TYR A 621 16.35 -18.02 -14.19
CA TYR A 621 15.80 -18.80 -13.07
C TYR A 621 14.68 -18.10 -12.30
N HIS A 622 14.82 -16.80 -12.03
CA HIS A 622 13.84 -16.02 -11.26
C HIS A 622 12.50 -15.79 -12.00
N ILE A 623 12.50 -15.85 -13.33
CA ILE A 623 11.28 -15.81 -14.15
C ILE A 623 10.60 -17.17 -14.17
N LEU A 624 11.39 -18.24 -14.32
CA LEU A 624 10.89 -19.62 -14.27
C LEU A 624 10.33 -19.96 -12.89
N ASP A 625 10.95 -19.50 -11.80
CA ASP A 625 10.45 -19.71 -10.44
C ASP A 625 9.06 -19.13 -10.22
N ARG A 626 8.79 -17.92 -10.72
CA ARG A 626 7.44 -17.34 -10.70
C ARG A 626 6.45 -18.17 -11.51
N ALA A 627 6.88 -18.75 -12.63
CA ALA A 627 6.04 -19.62 -13.44
C ALA A 627 5.70 -20.91 -12.67
N TYR A 628 6.69 -21.53 -12.03
CA TYR A 628 6.54 -22.75 -11.24
C TYR A 628 5.66 -22.55 -10.00
N GLU A 629 5.80 -21.43 -9.29
CA GLU A 629 4.91 -21.06 -8.19
C GLU A 629 3.47 -20.99 -8.66
N ARG A 630 3.23 -20.30 -9.79
CA ARG A 630 1.89 -20.19 -10.37
C ARG A 630 1.34 -21.52 -10.87
N MET A 631 2.17 -22.40 -11.43
CA MET A 631 1.78 -23.76 -11.79
C MET A 631 1.33 -24.58 -10.58
N ALA A 632 2.07 -24.49 -9.47
CA ALA A 632 1.71 -25.18 -8.24
C ALA A 632 0.36 -24.70 -7.70
N GLU A 633 0.08 -23.39 -7.77
CA GLU A 633 -1.24 -22.83 -7.44
C GLU A 633 -2.37 -23.34 -8.34
N LEU A 634 -2.06 -23.61 -9.62
CA LEU A 634 -3.01 -24.14 -10.59
C LEU A 634 -3.18 -25.66 -10.48
N GLY A 635 -2.42 -26.35 -9.63
CA GLY A 635 -2.58 -27.79 -9.36
C GLY A 635 -1.71 -28.73 -10.20
N VAL A 636 -0.63 -28.22 -10.81
CA VAL A 636 0.39 -29.05 -11.49
C VAL A 636 1.18 -29.86 -10.45
N ASP A 637 1.52 -31.12 -10.76
CA ASP A 637 2.18 -32.01 -9.81
C ASP A 637 3.58 -31.48 -9.40
N PRO A 638 3.89 -31.35 -8.09
CA PRO A 638 5.20 -30.92 -7.62
C PRO A 638 6.38 -31.74 -8.17
N ALA A 639 6.21 -33.03 -8.41
CA ALA A 639 7.25 -33.88 -9.00
C ALA A 639 7.52 -33.52 -10.46
N ARG A 640 6.50 -33.13 -11.23
CA ARG A 640 6.65 -32.64 -12.60
C ARG A 640 7.33 -31.27 -12.61
N ILE A 641 6.96 -30.37 -11.69
CA ILE A 641 7.63 -29.07 -11.50
C ILE A 641 9.12 -29.28 -11.14
N ALA A 642 9.42 -30.22 -10.24
CA ALA A 642 10.79 -30.55 -9.85
C ALA A 642 11.62 -31.08 -11.04
N ALA A 643 11.04 -31.97 -11.86
CA ALA A 643 11.68 -32.46 -13.08
C ALA A 643 11.95 -31.32 -14.09
N MET A 644 10.98 -30.43 -14.32
CA MET A 644 11.16 -29.24 -15.17
C MET A 644 12.27 -28.32 -14.64
N ARG A 645 12.32 -28.09 -13.33
CA ARG A 645 13.35 -27.28 -12.67
C ARG A 645 14.74 -27.91 -12.78
N ALA A 646 14.82 -29.24 -12.76
CA ALA A 646 16.06 -29.99 -12.93
C ALA A 646 16.48 -30.15 -14.40
N GLY A 647 15.64 -29.76 -15.37
CA GLY A 647 15.87 -30.01 -16.79
C GLY A 647 15.75 -31.49 -17.18
N GLU A 648 15.08 -32.29 -16.36
CA GLU A 648 14.87 -33.72 -16.56
C GLU A 648 13.62 -33.99 -17.43
N GLN A 649 13.48 -35.22 -17.91
CA GLN A 649 12.29 -35.64 -18.66
C GLN A 649 11.05 -35.53 -17.77
N VAL A 650 10.06 -34.75 -18.20
CA VAL A 650 8.84 -34.51 -17.44
C VAL A 650 8.02 -35.82 -17.33
N PRO A 651 7.73 -36.31 -16.11
CA PRO A 651 6.87 -37.49 -15.89
C PRO A 651 5.48 -37.29 -16.50
N PRO A 652 4.72 -38.33 -16.92
CA PRO A 652 3.38 -38.16 -17.49
C PRO A 652 2.39 -37.52 -16.49
N PRO A 653 1.36 -36.79 -16.97
CA PRO A 653 0.44 -36.05 -16.12
C PRO A 653 -0.49 -36.98 -15.34
N GLY A 654 -0.94 -36.53 -14.17
CA GLY A 654 -2.01 -37.19 -13.43
C GLY A 654 -3.36 -37.19 -14.18
N PRO A 655 -4.31 -38.09 -13.83
CA PRO A 655 -5.60 -38.23 -14.52
C PRO A 655 -6.42 -36.93 -14.59
N ASP A 656 -6.29 -36.06 -13.58
CA ASP A 656 -7.03 -34.80 -13.43
C ASP A 656 -6.09 -33.57 -13.40
N GLU A 657 -4.82 -33.73 -13.79
CA GLU A 657 -3.85 -32.63 -13.75
C GLU A 657 -4.10 -31.64 -14.91
N PRO A 658 -4.23 -30.33 -14.63
CA PRO A 658 -4.47 -29.35 -15.67
C PRO A 658 -3.25 -29.19 -16.57
N LEU A 659 -3.49 -29.14 -17.89
CA LEU A 659 -2.46 -28.71 -18.83
C LEU A 659 -2.26 -27.20 -18.65
N VAL A 660 -1.04 -26.77 -18.37
CA VAL A 660 -0.72 -25.35 -18.16
C VAL A 660 0.27 -24.89 -19.23
N GLN A 661 -0.01 -23.75 -19.85
CA GLN A 661 0.88 -23.06 -20.78
C GLN A 661 1.59 -21.91 -20.07
N VAL A 662 2.89 -21.79 -20.34
CA VAL A 662 3.71 -20.65 -19.97
C VAL A 662 4.10 -19.89 -21.21
N THR A 663 3.96 -18.58 -21.15
CA THR A 663 4.49 -17.67 -22.17
C THR A 663 5.40 -16.66 -21.47
N VAL A 664 6.69 -16.69 -21.80
CA VAL A 664 7.66 -15.68 -21.39
C VAL A 664 7.80 -14.67 -22.52
N ALA A 665 7.46 -13.40 -22.28
CA ALA A 665 7.79 -12.32 -23.20
C ALA A 665 9.14 -11.74 -22.82
N PHE A 666 10.08 -11.76 -23.77
CA PHE A 666 11.45 -11.29 -23.61
C PHE A 666 11.76 -10.17 -24.58
N VAL A 667 12.34 -9.09 -24.06
CA VAL A 667 12.92 -7.99 -24.84
C VAL A 667 14.42 -8.00 -24.55
N PRO A 668 15.29 -8.29 -25.54
CA PRO A 668 16.72 -8.33 -25.30
C PRO A 668 17.29 -6.94 -25.02
N SER A 669 18.44 -6.91 -24.33
CA SER A 669 19.27 -5.72 -24.25
C SER A 669 19.54 -5.16 -25.66
N ARG A 670 19.43 -3.85 -25.84
CA ARG A 670 19.58 -3.21 -27.15
C ARG A 670 20.43 -1.96 -27.08
N LEU A 671 21.18 -1.72 -28.14
CA LEU A 671 21.99 -0.51 -28.27
C LEU A 671 21.07 0.69 -28.47
N ARG A 672 21.31 1.74 -27.69
CA ARG A 672 20.59 3.00 -27.79
C ARG A 672 21.59 4.14 -27.86
N SER A 673 21.25 5.19 -28.60
CA SER A 673 22.01 6.42 -28.60
C SER A 673 21.30 7.44 -27.74
N PHE A 674 22.07 8.09 -26.90
CA PHE A 674 21.70 9.37 -26.35
C PHE A 674 21.69 10.41 -27.49
N LEU A 675 20.56 11.08 -27.72
CA LEU A 675 20.42 12.19 -28.67
C LEU A 675 21.07 11.95 -30.05
N ARG A 676 20.59 10.93 -30.79
CA ARG A 676 21.01 10.74 -32.20
C ARG A 676 20.70 11.98 -33.04
N LYS A 677 19.67 12.75 -32.66
CA LYS A 677 19.35 14.09 -33.16
C LYS A 677 19.42 15.11 -32.02
N ALA A 678 19.66 16.39 -32.37
CA ALA A 678 19.58 17.48 -31.41
C ALA A 678 18.19 17.51 -30.74
N LEU A 679 18.15 17.84 -29.45
CA LEU A 679 16.89 18.03 -28.73
C LEU A 679 16.03 19.09 -29.41
N PRO A 680 14.70 18.92 -29.46
CA PRO A 680 13.81 20.04 -29.71
C PRO A 680 14.18 21.20 -28.78
N GLU A 681 14.12 22.42 -29.29
CA GLU A 681 14.58 23.63 -28.58
C GLU A 681 14.00 23.74 -27.16
N GLN A 682 12.74 23.36 -26.98
CA GLN A 682 12.06 23.36 -25.69
C GLN A 682 12.66 22.34 -24.70
N ASP A 683 12.98 21.15 -25.17
CA ASP A 683 13.55 20.08 -24.34
C ASP A 683 14.99 20.41 -23.96
N GLU A 684 15.74 21.03 -24.88
CA GLU A 684 17.07 21.57 -24.60
C GLU A 684 17.02 22.71 -23.57
N TRP A 685 16.04 23.61 -23.70
CA TRP A 685 15.82 24.68 -22.71
C TRP A 685 15.50 24.11 -21.33
N ARG A 686 14.65 23.07 -21.25
CA ARG A 686 14.32 22.38 -19.99
C ARG A 686 15.55 21.78 -19.34
N ARG A 687 16.34 21.04 -20.13
CA ARG A 687 17.60 20.41 -19.69
C ARG A 687 18.60 21.44 -19.19
N ARG A 688 18.88 22.49 -19.98
CA ARG A 688 19.79 23.59 -19.62
C ARG A 688 19.41 24.22 -18.28
N ASN A 689 18.11 24.34 -18.02
CA ASN A 689 17.57 24.92 -16.80
C ASN A 689 17.27 23.89 -15.70
N HIS A 690 17.76 22.65 -15.75
CA HIS A 690 17.60 21.64 -14.68
C HIS A 690 16.13 21.24 -14.38
N LEU A 691 15.22 21.41 -15.35
CA LEU A 691 13.82 20.98 -15.19
C LEU A 691 13.69 19.47 -15.33
N PRO A 692 12.79 18.82 -14.55
CA PRO A 692 12.51 17.40 -14.72
C PRO A 692 11.83 17.14 -16.05
N HIS A 693 11.82 15.88 -16.47
CA HIS A 693 11.04 15.48 -17.63
C HIS A 693 9.53 15.48 -17.29
N PRO A 694 8.64 15.87 -18.23
CA PRO A 694 7.22 16.04 -17.95
C PRO A 694 6.54 14.79 -17.36
N ARG A 695 7.02 13.59 -17.68
CA ARG A 695 6.48 12.32 -17.15
C ARG A 695 6.90 11.97 -15.72
N ARG A 696 7.73 12.78 -15.06
CA ARG A 696 8.28 12.51 -13.73
C ARG A 696 7.66 13.35 -12.62
N VAL A 697 6.81 14.30 -13.00
CA VAL A 697 6.10 15.21 -12.10
C VAL A 697 4.67 15.35 -12.60
N SER A 698 3.75 15.78 -11.75
CA SER A 698 2.40 16.08 -12.20
C SER A 698 2.38 17.35 -13.08
N PRO A 699 1.46 17.46 -14.04
CA PRO A 699 1.31 18.65 -14.89
C PRO A 699 1.26 19.99 -14.11
N PRO A 700 0.51 20.13 -13.00
CA PRO A 700 0.52 21.37 -12.20
C PRO A 700 1.87 21.64 -11.55
N HIS A 701 2.56 20.60 -11.07
CA HIS A 701 3.89 20.77 -10.49
C HIS A 701 4.91 21.14 -11.57
N ASP A 702 4.85 20.55 -12.76
CA ASP A 702 5.70 20.94 -13.89
C ASP A 702 5.52 22.42 -14.22
N PHE A 703 4.27 22.87 -14.35
CA PHE A 703 3.95 24.27 -14.58
C PHE A 703 4.54 25.20 -13.50
N LEU A 704 4.51 24.79 -12.23
CA LEU A 704 5.13 25.55 -11.13
C LEU A 704 6.66 25.65 -11.30
N LEU A 705 7.32 24.55 -11.65
CA LEU A 705 8.78 24.54 -11.84
C LEU A 705 9.21 25.40 -13.04
N HIS A 706 8.43 25.43 -14.13
CA HIS A 706 8.66 26.35 -15.26
C HIS A 706 8.74 27.80 -14.81
N ARG A 707 7.87 28.23 -13.90
CA ARG A 707 7.87 29.59 -13.36
C ARG A 707 9.17 29.93 -12.62
N TYR A 708 9.69 28.99 -11.83
CA TYR A 708 10.99 29.17 -11.17
C TYR A 708 12.16 29.18 -12.15
N ALA A 709 12.11 28.32 -13.18
CA ALA A 709 13.13 28.27 -14.23
C ALA A 709 13.23 29.58 -15.02
N GLU A 710 12.11 30.15 -15.45
CA GLU A 710 12.08 31.44 -16.15
C GLU A 710 12.61 32.58 -15.27
N LEU A 711 12.27 32.61 -13.97
CA LEU A 711 12.80 33.62 -13.05
C LEU A 711 14.30 33.47 -12.81
N ALA A 712 14.82 32.24 -12.77
CA ALA A 712 16.25 32.00 -12.65
C ALA A 712 17.01 32.45 -13.91
N GLU A 713 16.44 32.25 -15.10
CA GLU A 713 17.00 32.75 -16.36
C GLU A 713 16.92 34.28 -16.44
N ALA A 714 15.80 34.89 -16.04
CA ALA A 714 15.65 36.35 -15.97
C ALA A 714 16.63 36.99 -14.97
N LEU A 715 16.90 36.33 -13.84
CA LEU A 715 17.92 36.77 -12.88
C LEU A 715 19.33 36.77 -13.50
N ARG A 716 19.70 35.70 -14.21
CA ARG A 716 20.99 35.58 -14.91
C ARG A 716 21.17 36.64 -15.98
N ASN A 717 20.10 36.97 -16.69
CA ASN A 717 20.10 37.94 -17.80
C ASN A 717 19.89 39.39 -17.35
N ASP A 718 19.74 39.63 -16.05
CA ASP A 718 19.42 40.95 -15.48
C ASP A 718 18.11 41.56 -16.01
N THR A 719 17.12 40.71 -16.28
CA THR A 719 15.80 41.08 -16.82
C THR A 719 14.64 40.76 -15.88
N LEU A 720 14.91 40.61 -14.58
CA LEU A 720 13.84 40.40 -13.58
C LEU A 720 12.86 41.57 -13.57
N PRO A 721 11.53 41.30 -13.52
CA PRO A 721 10.53 42.37 -13.43
C PRO A 721 10.57 43.04 -12.04
N PRO A 722 10.09 44.29 -11.93
CA PRO A 722 10.00 44.98 -10.64
C PRO A 722 9.01 44.35 -9.66
N VAL A 723 8.02 43.62 -10.15
CA VAL A 723 6.98 42.92 -9.38
C VAL A 723 6.57 41.63 -10.08
N LEU A 724 6.14 40.61 -9.33
CA LEU A 724 5.48 39.44 -9.90
C LEU A 724 4.01 39.73 -10.15
N LEU A 725 3.53 39.39 -11.35
CA LEU A 725 2.13 39.50 -11.73
C LEU A 725 1.27 38.53 -10.94
N ALA A 726 1.74 37.30 -10.70
CA ALA A 726 0.89 36.22 -10.22
C ALA A 726 0.69 36.17 -8.70
N THR A 727 1.36 37.00 -7.91
CA THR A 727 1.25 36.96 -6.44
C THR A 727 -0.20 37.12 -5.99
N PRO A 728 -0.80 36.16 -5.26
CA PRO A 728 -2.22 36.21 -4.94
C PRO A 728 -2.63 37.47 -4.17
N THR A 729 -3.88 37.89 -4.33
CA THR A 729 -4.50 38.92 -3.49
C THR A 729 -5.23 38.30 -2.29
N TRP A 730 -5.69 37.06 -2.46
CA TRP A 730 -6.48 36.32 -1.47
C TRP A 730 -5.84 34.97 -1.14
N MET A 731 -6.07 34.47 0.07
CA MET A 731 -5.63 33.15 0.54
C MET A 731 -6.20 31.98 -0.27
N SER A 732 -7.26 32.19 -1.04
CA SER A 732 -7.76 31.19 -1.97
C SER A 732 -6.86 31.02 -3.21
N GLY A 733 -5.85 31.87 -3.39
CA GLY A 733 -5.05 31.97 -4.61
C GLY A 733 -5.56 32.97 -5.64
N HIS A 734 -6.75 33.55 -5.45
CA HIS A 734 -7.30 34.51 -6.42
C HIS A 734 -6.49 35.80 -6.48
N LEU A 735 -6.35 36.34 -7.68
CA LEU A 735 -5.73 37.63 -8.00
C LEU A 735 -6.83 38.63 -8.37
N ASP A 736 -6.84 39.78 -7.71
CA ASP A 736 -7.75 40.88 -8.05
C ASP A 736 -7.41 41.44 -9.45
N PRO A 737 -8.39 41.53 -10.37
CA PRO A 737 -8.18 42.09 -11.71
C PRO A 737 -7.48 43.44 -11.72
N ASP A 738 -7.82 44.35 -10.81
CA ASP A 738 -7.23 45.70 -10.79
C ASP A 738 -5.77 45.66 -10.32
N VAL A 739 -5.45 44.78 -9.38
CA VAL A 739 -4.07 44.55 -8.89
C VAL A 739 -3.19 43.96 -10.00
N LEU A 740 -3.72 43.09 -10.86
CA LEU A 740 -2.97 42.61 -12.04
C LEU A 740 -2.60 43.79 -12.95
N VAL A 741 -3.54 44.70 -13.22
CA VAL A 741 -3.29 45.86 -14.08
C VAL A 741 -2.29 46.83 -13.46
N ASP A 742 -2.36 47.08 -12.15
CA ASP A 742 -1.36 47.89 -11.43
C ASP A 742 0.07 47.34 -11.60
N ARG A 743 0.21 46.00 -11.54
CA ARG A 743 1.50 45.33 -11.70
C ARG A 743 2.00 45.37 -13.14
N LEU A 744 1.11 45.22 -14.12
CA LEU A 744 1.43 45.38 -15.55
C LEU A 744 1.91 46.80 -15.86
N GLU A 745 1.23 47.82 -15.32
CA GLU A 745 1.65 49.23 -15.44
C GLU A 745 3.03 49.45 -14.81
N THR A 746 3.30 48.83 -13.67
CA THR A 746 4.61 48.90 -12.99
C THR A 746 5.72 48.29 -13.84
N CYS A 747 5.48 47.12 -14.45
CA CYS A 747 6.45 46.48 -15.35
C CYS A 747 6.68 47.31 -16.63
N ALA A 748 5.62 47.83 -17.24
CA ALA A 748 5.71 48.68 -18.42
C ALA A 748 6.47 49.99 -18.14
N ALA A 749 6.25 50.61 -16.98
CA ALA A 749 6.99 51.79 -16.55
C ALA A 749 8.50 51.52 -16.35
N ALA A 750 8.86 50.30 -15.97
CA ALA A 750 10.25 49.84 -15.89
C ALA A 750 10.84 49.42 -17.24
N GLY A 751 10.03 49.36 -18.31
CA GLY A 751 10.44 48.88 -19.63
C GLY A 751 10.78 47.39 -19.67
N VAL A 752 10.25 46.59 -18.73
CA VAL A 752 10.51 45.15 -18.60
C VAL A 752 9.26 44.36 -18.95
N GLU A 753 9.39 43.43 -19.88
CA GLU A 753 8.32 42.49 -20.21
C GLU A 753 8.28 41.36 -19.16
N PRO A 754 7.11 41.07 -18.54
CA PRO A 754 7.00 39.99 -17.55
C PRO A 754 7.24 38.59 -18.14
N PRO A 755 7.83 37.65 -17.39
CA PRO A 755 8.02 36.28 -17.85
C PRO A 755 6.69 35.57 -18.21
N PRO A 756 6.63 34.79 -19.31
CA PRO A 756 5.42 34.11 -19.77
C PRO A 756 4.74 33.19 -18.74
N ALA A 757 5.50 32.44 -17.93
CA ALA A 757 4.98 31.56 -16.90
C ALA A 757 4.32 32.33 -15.75
N ASP A 758 4.88 33.48 -15.36
CA ASP A 758 4.28 34.33 -14.34
C ASP A 758 3.01 35.01 -14.85
N LEU A 759 2.98 35.45 -16.12
CA LEU A 759 1.74 35.91 -16.76
C LEU A 759 0.69 34.79 -16.79
N ALA A 760 1.04 33.59 -17.25
CA ALA A 760 0.11 32.45 -17.31
C ALA A 760 -0.48 32.12 -15.92
N GLN A 761 0.36 32.09 -14.88
CA GLN A 761 -0.09 31.87 -13.51
C GLN A 761 -0.99 33.01 -12.99
N ALA A 762 -0.73 34.26 -13.39
CA ALA A 762 -1.58 35.39 -13.05
C ALA A 762 -2.97 35.29 -13.70
N LEU A 763 -3.04 34.90 -14.97
CA LEU A 763 -4.30 34.72 -15.70
C LEU A 763 -5.16 33.61 -15.10
N LEU A 764 -4.56 32.48 -14.71
CA LEU A 764 -5.25 31.37 -14.04
C LEU A 764 -5.82 31.74 -12.66
N ARG A 765 -5.24 32.75 -12.01
CA ARG A 765 -5.68 33.24 -10.69
C ARG A 765 -6.78 34.29 -10.76
N LEU A 766 -7.10 34.80 -11.95
CA LEU A 766 -8.19 35.77 -12.10
C LEU A 766 -9.55 35.12 -11.80
N PRO A 767 -10.47 35.83 -11.13
CA PRO A 767 -11.82 35.33 -10.91
C PRO A 767 -12.57 35.13 -12.24
N ARG A 768 -13.45 34.14 -12.27
CA ARG A 768 -14.30 33.83 -13.43
C ARG A 768 -15.11 35.03 -13.91
N GLY A 769 -15.38 35.07 -15.23
CA GLY A 769 -16.22 36.10 -15.85
C GLY A 769 -15.44 37.30 -16.39
N ALA A 770 -16.18 38.22 -17.01
CA ALA A 770 -15.60 39.39 -17.69
C ALA A 770 -15.44 40.59 -16.75
N HIS A 771 -14.24 41.17 -16.77
CA HIS A 771 -13.81 42.30 -15.95
C HIS A 771 -13.50 43.50 -16.84
N ARG A 772 -14.55 44.07 -17.43
CA ARG A 772 -14.43 45.06 -18.53
C ARG A 772 -13.59 46.29 -18.17
N ALA A 773 -13.74 46.83 -16.95
CA ALA A 773 -12.99 48.01 -16.52
C ALA A 773 -11.47 47.74 -16.47
N ALA A 774 -11.07 46.61 -15.88
CA ALA A 774 -9.68 46.18 -15.84
C ALA A 774 -9.16 45.85 -17.24
N ALA A 775 -9.98 45.23 -18.10
CA ALA A 775 -9.63 44.96 -19.50
C ALA A 775 -9.33 46.24 -20.30
N ASP A 776 -10.20 47.25 -20.18
CA ASP A 776 -10.04 48.55 -20.85
C ASP A 776 -8.81 49.33 -20.35
N ARG A 777 -8.45 49.14 -19.07
CA ARG A 777 -7.23 49.72 -18.48
C ARG A 777 -5.98 49.00 -18.96
N ALA A 778 -5.96 47.67 -18.91
CA ALA A 778 -4.87 46.84 -19.43
C ALA A 778 -4.59 47.10 -20.92
N ALA A 779 -5.63 47.30 -21.74
CA ALA A 779 -5.50 47.58 -23.17
C ALA A 779 -4.75 48.89 -23.50
N LYS A 780 -4.61 49.80 -22.53
CA LYS A 780 -3.89 51.07 -22.67
C LYS A 780 -2.40 50.96 -22.30
N VAL A 781 -1.98 49.85 -21.72
CA VAL A 781 -0.59 49.59 -21.34
C VAL A 781 0.14 48.99 -22.54
N ASP A 782 1.25 49.61 -22.96
CA ASP A 782 2.02 49.17 -24.11
C ASP A 782 2.96 48.01 -23.75
N SER A 783 2.41 46.80 -23.65
CA SER A 783 3.13 45.55 -23.38
C SER A 783 2.37 44.36 -23.99
N GLU A 784 3.08 43.29 -24.37
CA GLU A 784 2.45 42.08 -24.91
C GLU A 784 1.64 41.34 -23.84
N ALA A 785 2.19 41.24 -22.64
CA ALA A 785 1.54 40.70 -21.45
C ALA A 785 0.25 41.46 -21.14
N ALA A 786 0.27 42.79 -21.24
CA ALA A 786 -0.92 43.59 -21.02
C ALA A 786 -2.00 43.39 -22.09
N ARG A 787 -1.63 43.25 -23.36
CA ARG A 787 -2.57 42.90 -24.45
C ARG A 787 -3.16 41.50 -24.27
N SER A 788 -2.37 40.54 -23.80
CA SER A 788 -2.86 39.21 -23.44
C SER A 788 -3.84 39.27 -22.27
N ALA A 789 -3.49 39.95 -21.18
CA ALA A 789 -4.35 40.12 -20.02
C ALA A 789 -5.66 40.87 -20.36
N ALA A 790 -5.60 41.90 -21.20
CA ALA A 790 -6.79 42.61 -21.67
C ALA A 790 -7.76 41.69 -22.41
N ARG A 791 -7.26 40.81 -23.29
CA ARG A 791 -8.08 39.82 -24.00
C ARG A 791 -8.72 38.82 -23.02
N TRP A 792 -7.96 38.34 -22.05
CA TRP A 792 -8.45 37.41 -21.02
C TRP A 792 -9.55 38.06 -20.15
N LEU A 793 -9.29 39.26 -19.63
CA LEU A 793 -10.20 40.03 -18.79
C LEU A 793 -11.47 40.48 -19.52
N ALA A 794 -11.41 40.70 -20.84
CA ALA A 794 -12.59 40.98 -21.65
C ALA A 794 -13.49 39.75 -21.87
N GLY A 795 -12.91 38.55 -21.78
CA GLY A 795 -13.59 37.26 -21.93
C GLY A 795 -14.06 36.66 -20.60
N GLY A 796 -14.38 35.36 -20.62
CA GLY A 796 -14.79 34.61 -19.41
C GLY A 796 -13.65 33.96 -18.63
N GLY A 797 -12.40 34.13 -19.08
CA GLY A 797 -11.22 33.39 -18.62
C GLY A 797 -11.07 32.02 -19.30
N MET A 798 -10.37 31.09 -18.63
CA MET A 798 -10.17 29.71 -19.11
C MET A 798 -11.48 28.93 -19.08
N ALA A 799 -11.86 28.31 -20.20
CA ALA A 799 -13.00 27.39 -20.26
C ALA A 799 -12.75 26.16 -19.39
N ASP A 800 -13.82 25.59 -18.81
CA ASP A 800 -13.72 24.37 -18.01
C ASP A 800 -13.31 23.20 -18.91
N PRO A 801 -12.16 22.53 -18.65
CA PRO A 801 -11.80 21.29 -19.33
C PRO A 801 -12.75 20.16 -18.96
N GLU A 802 -12.91 19.19 -19.85
CA GLU A 802 -13.61 17.96 -19.50
C GLU A 802 -12.70 17.12 -18.60
N CYS A 803 -13.07 17.00 -17.32
CA CYS A 803 -12.36 16.20 -16.33
C CYS A 803 -13.18 14.97 -15.96
N GLY A 804 -12.59 13.78 -16.08
CA GLY A 804 -13.22 12.50 -15.81
C GLY A 804 -12.23 11.46 -15.32
N LEU A 805 -12.71 10.24 -15.16
CA LEU A 805 -11.88 9.11 -14.76
C LEU A 805 -12.36 7.80 -15.38
N VAL A 806 -11.47 6.84 -15.49
CA VAL A 806 -11.80 5.47 -15.87
C VAL A 806 -11.20 4.51 -14.85
N TRP A 807 -12.03 3.66 -14.27
CA TRP A 807 -11.56 2.57 -13.42
C TRP A 807 -10.91 1.48 -14.26
N ARG A 808 -9.73 1.03 -13.86
CA ARG A 808 -8.97 -0.03 -14.54
C ARG A 808 -8.51 -1.09 -13.55
N HIS A 809 -8.38 -2.33 -14.01
CA HIS A 809 -7.81 -3.42 -13.24
C HIS A 809 -6.75 -4.20 -14.02
N MET A 810 -5.93 -4.96 -13.28
CA MET A 810 -4.88 -5.79 -13.86
C MET A 810 -5.45 -7.13 -14.36
N VAL A 811 -5.22 -7.44 -15.63
CA VAL A 811 -5.49 -8.74 -16.26
C VAL A 811 -4.28 -9.12 -17.09
N ASP A 812 -3.67 -10.29 -16.84
CA ASP A 812 -2.52 -10.78 -17.60
C ASP A 812 -1.39 -9.74 -17.77
N ALA A 813 -1.01 -9.09 -16.67
CA ALA A 813 -0.03 -8.00 -16.63
C ALA A 813 -0.36 -6.76 -17.50
N SER A 814 -1.60 -6.65 -18.00
CA SER A 814 -2.12 -5.47 -18.73
C SER A 814 -3.22 -4.76 -17.94
N MET A 815 -3.16 -3.42 -17.87
CA MET A 815 -4.24 -2.63 -17.29
C MET A 815 -5.40 -2.56 -18.29
N VAL A 816 -6.58 -3.02 -17.91
CA VAL A 816 -7.81 -2.99 -18.73
C VAL A 816 -8.92 -2.25 -18.00
N GLU A 817 -9.87 -1.67 -18.74
CA GLU A 817 -11.02 -0.97 -18.17
C GLU A 817 -12.03 -1.96 -17.58
N PHE A 818 -12.74 -1.58 -16.51
CA PHE A 818 -13.88 -2.38 -16.05
C PHE A 818 -15.01 -2.32 -17.08
N GLY A 819 -15.54 -3.48 -17.48
CA GLY A 819 -16.71 -3.57 -18.37
C GLY A 819 -18.04 -3.59 -17.62
N ASP A 820 -19.14 -3.90 -18.34
CA ASP A 820 -20.51 -3.96 -17.80
C ASP A 820 -20.69 -5.02 -16.68
N GLY A 821 -19.82 -6.03 -16.65
CA GLY A 821 -19.73 -7.02 -15.59
C GLY A 821 -18.43 -6.87 -14.81
N GLU A 822 -18.51 -6.79 -13.49
CA GLU A 822 -17.31 -6.82 -12.64
C GLU A 822 -16.76 -8.25 -12.51
N PRO A 823 -15.44 -8.44 -12.65
CA PRO A 823 -14.81 -9.74 -12.44
C PRO A 823 -14.90 -10.15 -10.97
N GLU A 824 -15.03 -11.45 -10.70
CA GLU A 824 -15.12 -11.95 -9.32
C GLU A 824 -13.85 -11.68 -8.50
N HIS A 825 -12.68 -11.63 -9.15
CA HIS A 825 -11.39 -11.41 -8.50
C HIS A 825 -10.45 -10.56 -9.37
N PHE A 826 -9.73 -9.62 -8.75
CA PHE A 826 -8.68 -8.82 -9.37
C PHE A 826 -7.61 -8.47 -8.32
N THR A 827 -6.36 -8.31 -8.75
CA THR A 827 -5.20 -8.13 -7.85
C THR A 827 -4.74 -6.68 -7.71
N SER A 828 -5.07 -5.82 -8.68
CA SER A 828 -4.69 -4.40 -8.67
C SER A 828 -5.72 -3.55 -9.41
N VAL A 829 -5.99 -2.36 -8.88
CA VAL A 829 -6.93 -1.37 -9.42
C VAL A 829 -6.26 0.00 -9.51
N ARG A 830 -6.57 0.74 -10.57
CA ARG A 830 -6.11 2.11 -10.79
C ARG A 830 -7.22 2.99 -11.32
N LEU A 831 -7.04 4.29 -11.16
CA LEU A 831 -7.86 5.32 -11.78
C LEU A 831 -7.05 5.94 -12.90
N LYS A 832 -7.50 5.78 -14.14
CA LYS A 832 -6.95 6.52 -15.27
C LYS A 832 -7.61 7.90 -15.30
N PRO A 833 -6.85 8.99 -15.12
CA PRO A 833 -7.37 10.33 -15.26
C PRO A 833 -7.78 10.61 -16.71
N VAL A 834 -8.83 11.41 -16.91
CA VAL A 834 -9.22 11.91 -18.24
C VAL A 834 -9.30 13.43 -18.16
N LEU A 835 -8.49 14.11 -18.96
CA LEU A 835 -8.51 15.57 -19.07
C LEU A 835 -8.48 15.96 -20.55
N ARG A 836 -9.53 16.64 -21.02
CA ARG A 836 -9.59 17.14 -22.40
C ARG A 836 -9.83 18.65 -22.44
N VAL A 837 -8.97 19.35 -23.16
CA VAL A 837 -9.08 20.79 -23.39
C VAL A 837 -10.27 21.06 -24.32
N THR A 838 -11.24 21.82 -23.85
CA THR A 838 -12.47 22.16 -24.59
C THR A 838 -12.26 23.32 -25.57
N ALA A 839 -11.46 24.30 -25.16
CA ALA A 839 -10.98 25.39 -26.00
C ALA A 839 -9.56 25.78 -25.56
N PRO A 840 -8.59 25.88 -26.49
CA PRO A 840 -7.24 26.30 -26.15
C PRO A 840 -7.25 27.74 -25.67
N THR A 841 -6.44 28.04 -24.66
CA THR A 841 -6.29 29.38 -24.10
C THR A 841 -5.42 30.29 -24.97
N GLY A 842 -4.62 29.70 -25.86
CA GLY A 842 -3.62 30.41 -26.66
C GLY A 842 -2.32 30.65 -25.89
N HIS A 843 -2.19 30.07 -24.68
CA HIS A 843 -1.01 30.15 -23.84
C HIS A 843 -0.37 28.77 -23.74
N ARG A 844 0.78 28.60 -24.38
CA ARG A 844 1.49 27.31 -24.47
C ARG A 844 1.65 26.60 -23.12
N LEU A 845 2.09 27.30 -22.08
CA LEU A 845 2.31 26.69 -20.76
C LEU A 845 1.00 26.21 -20.11
N ILE A 846 -0.13 26.87 -20.40
CA ILE A 846 -1.43 26.41 -19.92
C ILE A 846 -1.87 25.20 -20.75
N ASP A 847 -1.86 25.32 -22.07
CA ASP A 847 -2.45 24.33 -22.98
C ASP A 847 -1.62 23.04 -23.09
N GLU A 848 -0.28 23.14 -23.14
CA GLU A 848 0.62 22.01 -23.37
C GLU A 848 1.26 21.45 -22.10
N VAL A 849 1.42 22.27 -21.04
CA VAL A 849 2.05 21.82 -19.79
C VAL A 849 1.00 21.55 -18.73
N LEU A 850 0.24 22.57 -18.30
CA LEU A 850 -0.69 22.44 -17.18
C LEU A 850 -1.90 21.54 -17.49
N LEU A 851 -2.48 21.69 -18.68
CA LEU A 851 -3.63 20.93 -19.15
C LEU A 851 -3.25 19.63 -19.88
N SER A 852 -2.00 19.19 -19.76
CA SER A 852 -1.61 17.85 -20.21
C SER A 852 -2.37 16.77 -19.45
N GLU A 853 -2.84 15.74 -20.16
CA GLU A 853 -3.53 14.62 -19.53
C GLU A 853 -2.59 13.88 -18.55
N PRO A 854 -2.97 13.74 -17.25
CA PRO A 854 -2.11 13.08 -16.28
C PRO A 854 -1.99 11.59 -16.58
N HIS A 855 -0.83 11.00 -16.27
CA HIS A 855 -0.61 9.57 -16.46
C HIS A 855 -1.43 8.73 -15.46
N ASP A 856 -1.73 7.48 -15.80
CA ASP A 856 -2.48 6.55 -14.94
C ASP A 856 -1.60 5.82 -13.91
N TRP A 857 -0.40 6.33 -13.67
CA TRP A 857 0.55 5.87 -12.64
C TRP A 857 1.11 7.07 -11.88
N ALA A 858 1.34 6.89 -10.58
CA ALA A 858 1.92 7.93 -9.73
C ALA A 858 3.40 8.14 -10.10
N ALA A 859 3.77 9.37 -10.42
CA ALA A 859 5.17 9.72 -10.53
C ALA A 859 5.90 9.56 -9.17
N ASP A 860 7.19 9.26 -9.20
CA ASP A 860 8.03 9.08 -8.01
C ASP A 860 8.00 10.30 -7.06
N PHE A 861 7.68 11.48 -7.58
CA PHE A 861 7.53 12.72 -6.82
C PHE A 861 6.17 13.37 -7.11
N LYS A 862 5.35 13.53 -6.06
CA LYS A 862 4.01 14.16 -6.13
C LYS A 862 4.07 15.69 -6.28
N GLY A 863 5.21 16.32 -5.96
CA GLY A 863 5.32 17.77 -5.94
C GLY A 863 4.68 18.39 -4.70
N THR A 864 4.16 19.61 -4.85
CA THR A 864 3.51 20.38 -3.78
C THR A 864 1.98 20.43 -4.00
N PRO A 865 1.24 19.31 -3.83
CA PRO A 865 -0.20 19.22 -4.14
C PRO A 865 -1.04 20.27 -3.41
N ARG A 866 -0.60 20.68 -2.21
CA ARG A 866 -1.24 21.72 -1.40
C ARG A 866 -1.23 23.11 -2.05
N ALA A 867 -0.33 23.36 -2.99
CA ALA A 867 -0.27 24.62 -3.74
C ALA A 867 -1.29 24.67 -4.89
N TRP A 868 -1.71 23.51 -5.42
CA TRP A 868 -2.48 23.45 -6.66
C TRP A 868 -3.85 24.13 -6.59
N PRO A 869 -4.63 24.03 -5.48
CA PRO A 869 -5.86 24.80 -5.35
C PRO A 869 -5.64 26.31 -5.47
N ALA A 870 -4.53 26.84 -4.96
CA ALA A 870 -4.18 28.26 -5.07
C ALA A 870 -3.57 28.65 -6.42
N MET A 871 -3.05 27.69 -7.18
CA MET A 871 -2.62 27.89 -8.57
C MET A 871 -3.80 27.91 -9.55
N LEU A 872 -4.84 27.13 -9.26
CA LEU A 872 -6.06 26.95 -10.05
C LEU A 872 -7.30 27.29 -9.21
N PRO A 873 -7.40 28.51 -8.64
CA PRO A 873 -8.43 28.85 -7.66
C PRO A 873 -9.83 28.90 -8.27
N SER A 874 -9.92 28.88 -9.60
CA SER A 874 -11.17 28.85 -10.36
C SER A 874 -11.44 27.53 -11.09
N HIS A 875 -10.59 26.50 -10.97
CA HIS A 875 -10.69 25.25 -11.75
C HIS A 875 -10.39 24.02 -10.90
N ARG A 876 -11.13 23.88 -9.79
CA ARG A 876 -10.89 22.82 -8.79
C ARG A 876 -10.91 21.39 -9.34
N GLU A 877 -11.68 21.12 -10.38
CA GLU A 877 -11.75 19.79 -10.99
C GLU A 877 -10.46 19.39 -11.71
N VAL A 878 -9.73 20.37 -12.27
CA VAL A 878 -8.40 20.15 -12.88
C VAL A 878 -7.39 19.73 -11.82
N VAL A 879 -7.52 20.26 -10.59
CA VAL A 879 -6.71 19.82 -9.45
C VAL A 879 -7.08 18.39 -9.05
N ALA A 880 -8.38 18.10 -8.94
CA ALA A 880 -8.87 16.78 -8.55
C ALA A 880 -8.40 15.67 -9.51
N VAL A 881 -8.50 15.87 -10.84
CA VAL A 881 -8.07 14.87 -11.83
C VAL A 881 -6.57 14.58 -11.76
N ASN A 882 -5.74 15.56 -11.40
CA ASN A 882 -4.30 15.40 -11.20
C ASN A 882 -3.93 14.67 -9.89
N LEU A 883 -4.84 14.56 -8.92
CA LEU A 883 -4.62 13.81 -7.68
C LEU A 883 -4.93 12.31 -7.83
N LEU A 884 -5.73 11.92 -8.83
CA LEU A 884 -6.18 10.53 -9.01
C LEU A 884 -5.06 9.48 -9.08
N PRO A 885 -3.91 9.72 -9.76
CA PRO A 885 -2.84 8.72 -9.83
C PRO A 885 -2.26 8.32 -8.47
N TYR A 886 -2.38 9.21 -7.47
CA TYR A 886 -1.87 9.03 -6.12
C TYR A 886 -2.92 8.47 -5.14
N LEU A 887 -4.20 8.38 -5.55
CA LEU A 887 -5.30 8.04 -4.65
C LEU A 887 -5.26 6.59 -4.17
N LEU A 888 -4.97 5.65 -5.08
CA LEU A 888 -5.01 4.19 -4.82
C LEU A 888 -3.63 3.55 -4.63
N HIS A 889 -2.65 4.30 -4.12
CA HIS A 889 -1.23 3.89 -4.09
C HIS A 889 -0.90 2.82 -3.02
N GLY A 890 -1.53 1.64 -3.08
CA GLY A 890 -1.22 0.48 -2.23
C GLY A 890 -1.80 0.52 -0.81
N HIS A 891 -1.91 -0.66 -0.18
CA HIS A 891 -2.50 -0.83 1.16
C HIS A 891 -1.65 -0.20 2.29
N TRP A 892 -0.35 0.03 2.06
CA TRP A 892 0.62 0.45 3.09
C TRP A 892 1.09 1.91 2.98
N SER A 893 0.73 2.62 1.91
CA SER A 893 1.04 4.04 1.72
C SER A 893 -0.18 4.77 1.16
N VAL A 894 -0.72 5.72 1.92
CA VAL A 894 -1.79 6.59 1.42
C VAL A 894 -1.14 7.73 0.64
N GLY A 895 -1.30 7.76 -0.69
CA GLY A 895 -0.69 8.80 -1.54
C GLY A 895 -1.44 10.14 -1.54
N VAL A 896 -2.72 10.17 -1.17
CA VAL A 896 -3.55 11.39 -1.02
C VAL A 896 -4.25 11.39 0.34
N THR A 897 -4.05 12.45 1.11
CA THR A 897 -4.62 12.66 2.44
C THR A 897 -5.65 13.79 2.44
N SER A 898 -6.42 13.94 3.52
CA SER A 898 -7.33 15.08 3.74
C SER A 898 -6.60 16.44 3.67
N THR A 899 -5.32 16.48 4.06
CA THR A 899 -4.50 17.70 3.98
C THR A 899 -4.15 18.10 2.54
N ASP A 900 -4.07 17.16 1.61
CA ASP A 900 -3.75 17.44 0.21
C ASP A 900 -4.92 18.05 -0.56
N VAL A 901 -6.14 17.80 -0.10
CA VAL A 901 -7.39 18.33 -0.70
C VAL A 901 -7.89 19.58 0.03
N THR A 902 -7.18 20.03 1.06
CA THR A 902 -7.45 21.30 1.74
C THR A 902 -7.27 22.45 0.76
N GLY A 903 -8.20 23.42 0.74
CA GLY A 903 -8.21 24.51 -0.23
C GLY A 903 -9.19 24.28 -1.39
N LEU A 904 -9.56 23.03 -1.69
CA LEU A 904 -10.60 22.72 -2.68
C LEU A 904 -12.02 23.11 -2.20
N ASP A 905 -12.20 23.26 -0.89
CA ASP A 905 -13.41 23.81 -0.26
C ASP A 905 -13.63 25.29 -0.65
N ILE A 906 -12.54 26.05 -0.80
CA ILE A 906 -12.58 27.48 -1.13
C ILE A 906 -12.27 27.81 -2.59
N ALA A 907 -11.74 26.86 -3.36
CA ALA A 907 -11.61 27.00 -4.81
C ALA A 907 -12.99 27.02 -5.48
N GLN A 908 -13.08 27.65 -6.65
CA GLN A 908 -14.28 27.68 -7.49
C GLN A 908 -14.14 26.66 -8.63
N GLY A 909 -15.26 26.43 -9.34
CA GLY A 909 -15.32 25.51 -10.46
C GLY A 909 -16.34 24.39 -10.29
N PRO A 910 -16.62 23.66 -11.38
CA PRO A 910 -17.49 22.48 -11.32
C PRO A 910 -16.91 21.45 -10.35
N MET A 911 -17.78 20.61 -9.79
CA MET A 911 -17.40 19.40 -9.07
C MET A 911 -17.93 18.19 -9.84
N GLY A 912 -16.99 17.41 -10.36
CA GLY A 912 -17.25 16.27 -11.22
C GLY A 912 -16.92 14.94 -10.56
N GLU A 913 -16.74 13.91 -11.39
CA GLU A 913 -16.41 12.56 -10.95
C GLU A 913 -15.04 12.46 -10.26
N PRO A 914 -13.96 13.10 -10.75
CA PRO A 914 -12.68 13.15 -10.03
C PRO A 914 -12.81 13.63 -8.58
N MET A 915 -13.52 14.73 -8.34
CA MET A 915 -13.71 15.23 -6.98
C MET A 915 -14.56 14.25 -6.15
N ALA A 916 -15.63 13.71 -6.73
CA ALA A 916 -16.50 12.76 -6.05
C ALA A 916 -15.77 11.48 -5.61
N VAL A 917 -14.89 10.91 -6.44
CA VAL A 917 -14.15 9.68 -6.07
C VAL A 917 -13.12 9.94 -4.98
N ILE A 918 -12.47 11.11 -4.98
CA ILE A 918 -11.51 11.50 -3.93
C ILE A 918 -12.25 11.62 -2.60
N LEU A 919 -13.37 12.35 -2.57
CA LEU A 919 -14.19 12.49 -1.36
C LEU A 919 -14.71 11.12 -0.88
N ALA A 920 -15.21 10.28 -1.79
CA ALA A 920 -15.68 8.94 -1.46
C ALA A 920 -14.56 8.07 -0.85
N PHE A 921 -13.39 8.04 -1.48
CA PHE A 921 -12.26 7.25 -1.00
C PHE A 921 -11.76 7.72 0.38
N LEU A 922 -11.65 9.03 0.60
CA LEU A 922 -11.21 9.58 1.88
C LEU A 922 -12.25 9.39 2.99
N LEU A 923 -13.55 9.58 2.71
CA LEU A 923 -14.64 9.31 3.66
C LEU A 923 -14.72 7.84 4.08
N SER A 924 -14.38 6.90 3.19
CA SER A 924 -14.32 5.46 3.52
C SER A 924 -13.10 5.05 4.36
N GLY A 925 -12.19 5.99 4.64
CA GLY A 925 -10.96 5.79 5.40
C GLY A 925 -10.91 6.61 6.69
N ASP A 926 -9.99 7.57 6.76
CA ASP A 926 -9.88 8.51 7.89
C ASP A 926 -10.75 9.75 7.62
N ALA A 927 -11.94 9.76 8.25
CA ALA A 927 -12.93 10.79 8.06
C ALA A 927 -12.67 12.07 8.88
N SER A 928 -11.78 12.02 9.88
CA SER A 928 -11.61 13.11 10.87
C SER A 928 -11.25 14.45 10.21
N GLY A 929 -10.36 14.45 9.22
CA GLY A 929 -10.00 15.64 8.44
C GLY A 929 -10.99 15.98 7.32
N MET A 930 -11.90 15.08 6.95
CA MET A 930 -12.84 15.27 5.84
C MET A 930 -14.15 15.91 6.26
N ILE A 931 -14.62 15.67 7.48
CA ILE A 931 -15.91 16.20 7.95
C ILE A 931 -16.00 17.73 7.83
N PRO A 932 -15.01 18.54 8.29
CA PRO A 932 -15.09 20.00 8.17
C PRO A 932 -15.15 20.47 6.71
N LEU A 933 -14.39 19.82 5.82
CA LEU A 933 -14.34 20.12 4.40
C LEU A 933 -15.69 19.83 3.72
N VAL A 934 -16.28 18.66 4.00
CA VAL A 934 -17.59 18.26 3.45
C VAL A 934 -18.71 19.16 3.96
N LEU A 935 -18.69 19.53 5.25
CA LEU A 935 -19.69 20.43 5.84
C LEU A 935 -19.59 21.86 5.28
N ASP A 936 -18.39 22.37 5.02
CA ASP A 936 -18.21 23.69 4.41
C ASP A 936 -18.70 23.70 2.94
N MET A 937 -18.44 22.64 2.16
CA MET A 937 -19.01 22.47 0.82
C MET A 937 -20.54 22.34 0.85
N ALA A 938 -21.09 21.64 1.85
CA ALA A 938 -22.53 21.51 2.05
C ALA A 938 -23.17 22.86 2.41
N ALA A 939 -22.53 23.65 3.29
CA ALA A 939 -22.99 24.99 3.68
C ALA A 939 -23.09 25.95 2.49
N ARG A 940 -22.25 25.77 1.46
CA ARG A 940 -22.28 26.53 0.20
C ARG A 940 -23.24 25.97 -0.84
N GLY A 941 -23.80 24.78 -0.60
CA GLY A 941 -24.65 24.08 -1.56
C GLY A 941 -23.88 23.49 -2.75
N GLU A 942 -22.57 23.30 -2.62
CA GLU A 942 -21.69 22.85 -3.72
C GLU A 942 -21.32 21.36 -3.65
N LEU A 943 -21.68 20.65 -2.56
CA LEU A 943 -21.31 19.25 -2.36
C LEU A 943 -21.99 18.31 -3.40
N PRO A 944 -21.21 17.51 -4.17
CA PRO A 944 -21.73 16.60 -5.18
C PRO A 944 -22.17 15.27 -4.54
N ALA A 945 -23.09 15.33 -3.57
CA ALA A 945 -23.48 14.21 -2.71
C ALA A 945 -23.91 12.95 -3.50
N GLU A 946 -24.64 13.11 -4.60
CA GLU A 946 -25.09 11.99 -5.43
C GLU A 946 -23.92 11.31 -6.14
N ALA A 947 -22.98 12.10 -6.68
CA ALA A 947 -21.79 11.55 -7.34
C ALA A 947 -20.86 10.85 -6.31
N ILE A 948 -20.77 11.39 -5.09
CA ILE A 948 -20.04 10.75 -3.99
C ILE A 948 -20.67 9.39 -3.68
N GLY A 949 -22.01 9.29 -3.58
CA GLY A 949 -22.70 8.02 -3.34
C GLY A 949 -22.39 6.95 -4.40
N ARG A 950 -22.44 7.32 -5.68
CA ARG A 950 -22.07 6.41 -6.78
C ARG A 950 -20.60 5.98 -6.73
N GLN A 951 -19.67 6.91 -6.54
CA GLN A 951 -18.24 6.57 -6.46
C GLN A 951 -17.90 5.79 -5.19
N LEU A 952 -18.59 6.03 -4.07
CA LEU A 952 -18.41 5.30 -2.82
C LEU A 952 -18.79 3.82 -2.97
N ALA A 953 -19.84 3.53 -3.75
CA ALA A 953 -20.17 2.15 -4.10
C ALA A 953 -19.02 1.46 -4.86
N LEU A 954 -18.45 2.15 -5.86
CA LEU A 954 -17.32 1.65 -6.64
C LEU A 954 -16.06 1.48 -5.77
N VAL A 955 -15.77 2.43 -4.89
CA VAL A 955 -14.65 2.35 -3.93
C VAL A 955 -14.80 1.11 -3.05
N LEU A 956 -15.97 0.86 -2.48
CA LEU A 956 -16.23 -0.28 -1.60
C LEU A 956 -16.21 -1.63 -2.34
N ARG A 957 -16.52 -1.65 -3.64
CA ARG A 957 -16.45 -2.86 -4.49
C ARG A 957 -15.07 -3.14 -5.05
N ARG A 958 -14.31 -2.10 -5.41
CA ARG A 958 -13.07 -2.19 -6.20
C ARG A 958 -11.80 -2.02 -5.39
N THR A 959 -11.89 -1.66 -4.12
CA THR A 959 -10.73 -1.40 -3.26
C THR A 959 -10.80 -2.19 -1.96
N TRP A 960 -9.77 -2.07 -1.13
CA TRP A 960 -9.70 -2.69 0.19
C TRP A 960 -10.53 -1.97 1.28
N ARG A 961 -11.37 -1.00 0.90
CA ARG A 961 -12.20 -0.23 1.83
C ARG A 961 -13.42 -1.05 2.27
N GLU A 962 -13.84 -0.85 3.51
CA GLU A 962 -14.90 -1.65 4.13
C GLU A 962 -16.15 -0.82 4.43
N ILE A 963 -17.30 -1.49 4.38
CA ILE A 963 -18.63 -0.87 4.62
C ILE A 963 -18.72 -0.32 6.05
N ARG A 964 -18.24 -1.05 7.05
CA ARG A 964 -18.38 -0.67 8.48
C ARG A 964 -17.68 0.65 8.83
N PRO A 965 -16.38 0.83 8.54
CA PRO A 965 -15.71 2.12 8.73
C PRO A 965 -16.42 3.26 7.98
N THR A 966 -16.90 2.99 6.77
CA THR A 966 -17.64 3.98 5.98
C THR A 966 -18.94 4.41 6.64
N VAL A 967 -19.72 3.46 7.18
CA VAL A 967 -20.95 3.76 7.93
C VAL A 967 -20.64 4.58 9.18
N ALA A 968 -19.55 4.26 9.90
CA ALA A 968 -19.12 5.05 11.05
C ALA A 968 -18.78 6.49 10.66
N ALA A 969 -17.99 6.70 9.60
CA ALA A 969 -17.64 8.01 9.07
C ALA A 969 -18.86 8.84 8.64
N LEU A 970 -19.81 8.22 7.92
CA LEU A 970 -21.06 8.88 7.55
C LEU A 970 -21.94 9.19 8.78
N GLY A 971 -21.88 8.35 9.81
CA GLY A 971 -22.53 8.58 11.10
C GLY A 971 -21.98 9.80 11.82
N GLU A 972 -20.64 9.96 11.84
CA GLU A 972 -19.97 11.15 12.38
C GLU A 972 -20.34 12.42 11.59
N LEU A 973 -20.33 12.36 10.26
CA LEU A 973 -20.76 13.46 9.40
C LEU A 973 -22.22 13.86 9.66
N ALA A 974 -23.12 12.88 9.80
CA ALA A 974 -24.52 13.12 10.12
C ALA A 974 -24.67 13.78 11.51
N ALA A 975 -23.96 13.27 12.53
CA ALA A 975 -23.95 13.82 13.88
C ALA A 975 -23.41 15.26 13.92
N ALA A 976 -22.47 15.60 13.05
CA ALA A 976 -21.90 16.94 12.90
C ALA A 976 -22.78 17.91 12.09
N GLY A 977 -23.99 17.51 11.68
CA GLY A 977 -24.97 18.37 11.01
C GLY A 977 -25.26 18.00 9.56
N GLY A 978 -24.42 17.18 8.91
CA GLY A 978 -24.52 16.80 7.49
C GLY A 978 -25.52 15.68 7.16
N HIS A 979 -26.52 15.44 8.02
CA HIS A 979 -27.45 14.32 7.91
C HIS A 979 -28.27 14.32 6.59
N ARG A 980 -28.57 15.49 6.01
CA ARG A 980 -29.25 15.61 4.71
C ARG A 980 -28.36 15.19 3.55
N GLU A 981 -27.10 15.56 3.59
CA GLU A 981 -26.08 15.21 2.62
C GLU A 981 -25.76 13.71 2.69
N VAL A 982 -25.67 13.16 3.90
CA VAL A 982 -25.53 11.71 4.13
C VAL A 982 -26.71 10.95 3.52
N TRP A 983 -27.95 11.43 3.65
CA TRP A 983 -29.09 10.79 2.99
C TRP A 983 -28.94 10.78 1.45
N ARG A 984 -28.55 11.91 0.85
CA ARG A 984 -28.31 12.00 -0.61
C ARG A 984 -27.23 11.01 -1.07
N ILE A 985 -26.16 10.84 -0.29
CA ILE A 985 -25.11 9.84 -0.54
C ILE A 985 -25.67 8.42 -0.44
N LEU A 986 -26.36 8.10 0.66
CA LEU A 986 -26.89 6.75 0.92
C LEU A 986 -27.91 6.32 -0.13
N ARG A 987 -28.75 7.23 -0.62
CA ARG A 987 -29.75 6.95 -1.65
C ARG A 987 -29.14 6.41 -2.95
N GLU A 988 -27.99 6.95 -3.35
CA GLU A 988 -27.24 6.49 -4.53
C GLU A 988 -26.36 5.26 -4.23
N LEU A 989 -25.90 5.12 -2.98
CA LEU A 989 -25.04 4.02 -2.54
C LEU A 989 -25.80 2.68 -2.42
N LEU A 990 -27.04 2.70 -1.92
CA LEU A 990 -27.80 1.50 -1.59
C LEU A 990 -28.08 0.60 -2.81
N PRO A 991 -28.56 1.10 -3.96
CA PRO A 991 -28.82 0.26 -5.14
C PRO A 991 -27.57 -0.49 -5.65
N GLU A 992 -26.40 0.14 -5.53
CA GLU A 992 -25.15 -0.40 -6.07
C GLU A 992 -24.45 -1.40 -5.14
N LEU A 993 -24.68 -1.30 -3.81
CA LEU A 993 -24.07 -2.20 -2.83
C LEU A 993 -24.95 -3.36 -2.41
N LEU A 994 -26.28 -3.21 -2.47
CA LEU A 994 -27.16 -4.28 -2.04
C LEU A 994 -27.13 -5.43 -3.05
N PRO A 995 -26.99 -6.68 -2.58
CA PRO A 995 -26.99 -7.83 -3.48
C PRO A 995 -28.30 -7.92 -4.25
N GLY A 996 -28.28 -8.39 -5.50
CA GLY A 996 -29.52 -8.75 -6.22
C GLY A 996 -30.21 -9.98 -5.61
N GLN A 997 -31.45 -10.25 -6.03
CA GLN A 997 -32.22 -11.41 -5.55
C GLN A 997 -31.44 -12.73 -5.65
N GLY A 998 -31.56 -13.57 -4.62
CA GLY A 998 -30.90 -14.88 -4.54
C GLY A 998 -29.45 -14.86 -4.05
N LYS A 999 -28.76 -13.71 -4.09
CA LYS A 999 -27.40 -13.58 -3.53
C LYS A 999 -27.41 -13.46 -2.00
N ARG A 1000 -26.32 -13.90 -1.36
CA ARG A 1000 -26.22 -14.02 0.10
C ARG A 1000 -26.08 -12.64 0.75
N THR A 1001 -27.00 -12.30 1.64
CA THR A 1001 -26.95 -11.08 2.45
C THR A 1001 -25.98 -11.24 3.61
N THR A 1002 -25.18 -10.22 3.90
CA THR A 1002 -24.21 -10.21 5.01
C THR A 1002 -24.74 -9.38 6.19
N VAL A 1003 -24.04 -9.48 7.33
CA VAL A 1003 -24.30 -8.62 8.51
C VAL A 1003 -24.04 -7.15 8.17
N THR A 1004 -23.01 -6.86 7.37
CA THR A 1004 -22.67 -5.49 6.95
C THR A 1004 -23.75 -4.84 6.08
N HIS A 1005 -24.41 -5.60 5.20
CA HIS A 1005 -25.58 -5.10 4.46
C HIS A 1005 -26.73 -4.74 5.41
N THR A 1006 -26.92 -5.51 6.48
CA THR A 1006 -27.96 -5.24 7.48
C THR A 1006 -27.67 -3.96 8.25
N GLU A 1007 -26.41 -3.75 8.65
CA GLU A 1007 -25.97 -2.53 9.33
C GLU A 1007 -26.13 -1.28 8.45
N LEU A 1008 -25.78 -1.38 7.15
CA LEU A 1008 -25.94 -0.30 6.19
C LEU A 1008 -27.43 0.11 6.02
N VAL A 1009 -28.33 -0.86 5.86
CA VAL A 1009 -29.77 -0.57 5.71
C VAL A 1009 -30.37 -0.02 7.01
N ALA A 1010 -29.96 -0.56 8.17
CA ALA A 1010 -30.40 -0.02 9.47
C ALA A 1010 -29.99 1.45 9.62
N PHE A 1011 -28.74 1.78 9.31
CA PHE A 1011 -28.24 3.15 9.33
C PHE A 1011 -28.99 4.06 8.34
N ALA A 1012 -29.27 3.57 7.13
CA ALA A 1012 -30.06 4.32 6.16
C ALA A 1012 -31.50 4.58 6.64
N ALA A 1013 -32.11 3.62 7.33
CA ALA A 1013 -33.43 3.80 7.95
C ALA A 1013 -33.41 4.87 9.06
N ASP A 1014 -32.35 4.93 9.86
CA ASP A 1014 -32.16 5.99 10.86
C ASP A 1014 -32.06 7.37 10.20
N VAL A 1015 -31.17 7.51 9.21
CA VAL A 1015 -30.93 8.78 8.50
C VAL A 1015 -32.17 9.24 7.72
N ALA A 1016 -32.92 8.31 7.10
CA ALA A 1016 -34.18 8.61 6.44
C ALA A 1016 -35.22 9.16 7.42
N GLY A 1017 -35.27 8.62 8.64
CA GLY A 1017 -36.12 9.13 9.72
C GLY A 1017 -35.70 10.53 10.17
N TRP A 1018 -34.40 10.77 10.34
CA TRP A 1018 -33.85 12.07 10.77
C TRP A 1018 -34.13 13.19 9.76
N THR A 1019 -34.15 12.86 8.47
CA THR A 1019 -34.32 13.82 7.36
C THR A 1019 -35.76 13.93 6.85
N ASP A 1020 -36.68 13.13 7.40
CA ASP A 1020 -38.03 12.92 6.88
C ASP A 1020 -38.03 12.58 5.37
N ALA A 1021 -37.07 11.74 4.96
CA ALA A 1021 -36.89 11.37 3.58
C ALA A 1021 -38.09 10.60 3.02
N ARG A 1022 -38.38 10.84 1.75
CA ARG A 1022 -39.42 10.16 0.96
C ARG A 1022 -38.89 9.77 -0.41
N GLY A 1023 -39.60 8.84 -1.04
CA GLY A 1023 -39.31 8.34 -2.38
C GLY A 1023 -38.78 6.91 -2.33
N GLU A 1024 -39.52 6.02 -2.96
CA GLU A 1024 -39.24 4.59 -2.99
C GLU A 1024 -37.88 4.27 -3.62
N ILE A 1025 -37.16 3.31 -3.04
CA ILE A 1025 -35.94 2.71 -3.60
C ILE A 1025 -36.29 1.28 -4.05
N PRO A 1026 -36.27 0.96 -5.35
CA PRO A 1026 -36.77 -0.32 -5.87
C PRO A 1026 -36.18 -1.56 -5.19
N ILE A 1027 -34.86 -1.63 -5.03
CA ILE A 1027 -34.20 -2.77 -4.38
C ILE A 1027 -34.62 -2.96 -2.92
N ILE A 1028 -34.95 -1.87 -2.21
CA ILE A 1028 -35.44 -1.92 -0.83
C ILE A 1028 -36.89 -2.43 -0.79
N ALA A 1029 -37.74 -1.96 -1.70
CA ALA A 1029 -39.12 -2.42 -1.84
C ALA A 1029 -39.18 -3.92 -2.14
N GLU A 1030 -38.31 -4.41 -3.02
CA GLU A 1030 -38.18 -5.83 -3.34
C GLU A 1030 -37.84 -6.69 -2.10
N TYR A 1031 -36.90 -6.25 -1.27
CA TYR A 1031 -36.54 -6.96 -0.04
C TYR A 1031 -37.59 -6.81 1.07
N ALA A 1032 -38.27 -5.67 1.14
CA ALA A 1032 -39.36 -5.44 2.08
C ALA A 1032 -40.55 -6.38 1.85
N GLY A 1033 -40.86 -6.68 0.58
CA GLY A 1033 -41.90 -7.64 0.16
C GLY A 1033 -41.53 -9.12 0.32
N SER A 1034 -40.31 -9.45 0.77
CA SER A 1034 -39.85 -10.83 0.94
C SER A 1034 -40.51 -11.54 2.13
N THR A 1035 -40.78 -12.85 1.99
CA THR A 1035 -41.24 -13.73 3.09
C THR A 1035 -40.17 -14.03 4.15
N ARG A 1036 -38.94 -13.53 3.98
CA ARG A 1036 -37.84 -13.70 4.94
C ARG A 1036 -38.12 -12.93 6.24
N THR A 1037 -37.84 -13.58 7.37
CA THR A 1037 -38.03 -13.01 8.73
C THR A 1037 -36.72 -12.66 9.44
N ASN A 1038 -35.62 -12.46 8.69
CA ASN A 1038 -34.33 -12.09 9.27
C ASN A 1038 -34.21 -10.57 9.51
N ARG A 1039 -33.22 -10.14 10.30
CA ARG A 1039 -32.99 -8.71 10.60
C ARG A 1039 -32.88 -7.84 9.34
N PHE A 1040 -32.18 -8.31 8.32
CA PHE A 1040 -32.06 -7.58 7.04
C PHE A 1040 -33.42 -7.23 6.42
N ALA A 1041 -34.33 -8.20 6.30
CA ALA A 1041 -35.67 -7.96 5.77
C ALA A 1041 -36.52 -7.04 6.67
N HIS A 1042 -36.31 -7.10 8.00
CA HIS A 1042 -36.94 -6.16 8.92
C HIS A 1042 -36.48 -4.72 8.70
N GLU A 1043 -35.17 -4.48 8.61
CA GLU A 1043 -34.64 -3.13 8.35
C GLU A 1043 -35.05 -2.60 6.97
N CYS A 1044 -35.13 -3.48 5.95
CA CYS A 1044 -35.66 -3.09 4.63
C CYS A 1044 -37.14 -2.65 4.72
N ARG A 1045 -37.99 -3.38 5.47
CA ARG A 1045 -39.38 -2.98 5.70
C ARG A 1045 -39.48 -1.65 6.44
N ARG A 1046 -38.63 -1.45 7.45
CA ARG A 1046 -38.58 -0.21 8.23
C ARG A 1046 -38.22 0.99 7.35
N LEU A 1047 -37.15 0.85 6.55
CA LEU A 1047 -36.76 1.88 5.57
C LEU A 1047 -37.85 2.10 4.52
N HIS A 1048 -38.42 1.03 3.94
CA HIS A 1048 -39.47 1.15 2.94
C HIS A 1048 -40.68 1.93 3.47
N THR A 1049 -41.16 1.59 4.67
CA THR A 1049 -42.28 2.28 5.34
C THR A 1049 -41.97 3.76 5.52
N GLN A 1050 -40.77 4.11 6.01
CA GLN A 1050 -40.34 5.50 6.15
C GLN A 1050 -40.35 6.28 4.82
N LEU A 1051 -40.03 5.61 3.70
CA LEU A 1051 -39.95 6.25 2.39
C LEU A 1051 -41.30 6.39 1.67
N THR A 1052 -42.26 5.50 1.96
CA THR A 1052 -43.57 5.46 1.29
C THR A 1052 -44.72 6.04 2.10
N GLY A 1053 -44.58 6.15 3.43
CA GLY A 1053 -45.60 6.71 4.33
C GLY A 1053 -46.36 5.64 5.09
#